data_AF-A0AAQ0H740-F1
#
_entry.id   AF-A0AAQ0H740-F1
#
_cell.length_a   1.000
_cell.length_b   1.000
_cell.length_c   1.000
_cell.angle_alpha   90.00
_cell.angle_beta   90.00
_cell.angle_gamma   90.00
#
_symmetry.space_group_name_H-M   'P 1'
#
loop_
_entity.id
_entity.type
_entity.pdbx_description
1 polymer ?
#
loop_
_entity_poly.entity_id
_entity_poly.type
_entity_poly.pdbx_seq_one_letter_code
_entity_poly.pdbx_strand_id
1 'polypeptide(L)'
;MTAVSAGRADAAPATEVPASTGPAGIVFRDWGWRYAARDEWAVRGVHLEVRPGERVAVVGPSGAGKSTVLRAVAAVLPDEPDPADDTAAAVQGTVLVDGAAPGTVRGRVGLVMQDPEAHTVMSRVGDDVAFGCENTGVPRDETWRRVRSALDVVGLDLPLDRSTTALSGGQRQRLALAGVLAMRPGALVLDEPCANLDPDGVRQVHDAVRAVLDETGATLLVVEHRIGTWLDLVDRLVLLAPAGGVVADGTPAEVLAAHGPALAAAGVWVPGSEPARGSARQAILAEDRAHARALLDARGLATARGRGHRVGSGIDLTVRRGRVLAVTGPNGVGKSTLGLTLAGLLAPDDGVLEATPALRHGLAGAAPSSWSSRELAGRIGTVFQDPEHQFVAATVRQELAAGPRALGRADVEDQVERVLDDLGLAHLADANPFTLSGGEQRRLAIGTVLAAEPDVLVLDEPTSGQDRATWQAVVDRLGALADAGTAVVAVTHDRDLVRALEADEVVLGPEGVRPAGPGGLRPTGPGTADGVVADVAGDARPVVPGTAADARGRSVPPVRPRGIRGVQPVASLLGVLALGLLLVLSLDVVSAAVALLLEVLLLPLLRIPWRTLLLRTAPLTAAVPLTAVSIALYGRPSGREWFDLGFVRVTDGSLELALATALRVLGVGLPAIALFVRVDPTDLADGLAQLLRLPARFVLGALAAVRMTTLLGGDWRQLRSARRARGLADTGRLRRGASMAFALLVVALRRATTLAVAMESRGFGAPGRRTWARPARFGGPEWAMVAVLVGIGAVSVAVAVGAGTWRV
;
A
#
# COMPACT_ATOMS: atom_id res chain seq x y z
N MET A 1 -58.53 21.56 -2.56
CA MET A 1 -58.42 22.90 -3.19
C MET A 1 -57.55 23.72 -2.26
N THR A 2 -56.29 24.00 -2.56
CA THR A 2 -55.80 24.85 -3.66
C THR A 2 -54.39 24.42 -4.06
N ALA A 3 -54.12 24.39 -5.36
CA ALA A 3 -52.83 24.08 -5.96
C ALA A 3 -51.85 25.26 -5.81
N VAL A 4 -50.57 24.96 -5.55
CA VAL A 4 -49.47 25.93 -5.69
C VAL A 4 -48.49 25.38 -6.73
N SER A 5 -48.24 26.26 -7.70
CA SER A 5 -47.53 26.08 -8.96
C SER A 5 -46.04 25.77 -8.80
N ALA A 6 -45.55 24.81 -9.59
CA ALA A 6 -44.13 24.52 -9.77
C ALA A 6 -43.49 25.61 -10.66
N GLY A 7 -42.81 26.57 -10.02
CA GLY A 7 -41.92 27.52 -10.69
C GLY A 7 -40.59 26.87 -11.04
N ARG A 8 -40.19 26.97 -12.32
CA ARG A 8 -38.84 26.66 -12.80
C ARG A 8 -37.81 27.42 -11.97
N ALA A 9 -36.94 26.70 -11.27
CA ALA A 9 -35.75 27.28 -10.68
C ALA A 9 -34.76 27.59 -11.82
N ASP A 10 -34.68 28.86 -12.19
CA ASP A 10 -33.59 29.39 -13.01
C ASP A 10 -32.25 29.06 -12.34
N ALA A 11 -31.32 28.56 -13.15
CA ALA A 11 -29.97 28.26 -12.74
C ALA A 11 -29.31 29.57 -12.27
N ALA A 12 -29.11 29.70 -10.96
CA ALA A 12 -28.26 30.73 -10.40
C ALA A 12 -26.86 30.61 -11.03
N PRO A 13 -26.24 31.71 -11.48
CA PRO A 13 -24.88 31.67 -12.00
C PRO A 13 -23.97 31.10 -10.92
N ALA A 14 -23.16 30.12 -11.29
CA ALA A 14 -22.12 29.59 -10.42
C ALA A 14 -21.28 30.77 -9.93
N THR A 15 -21.34 31.06 -8.63
CA THR A 15 -20.39 31.95 -7.98
C THR A 15 -19.01 31.35 -8.22
N GLU A 16 -18.24 31.97 -9.13
CA GLU A 16 -16.83 31.70 -9.32
C GLU A 16 -16.15 31.89 -7.97
N VAL A 17 -15.74 30.79 -7.34
CA VAL A 17 -14.75 30.85 -6.27
C VAL A 17 -13.44 31.18 -6.99
N PRO A 18 -12.80 32.34 -6.76
CA PRO A 18 -11.45 32.54 -7.24
C PRO A 18 -10.59 31.58 -6.43
N ALA A 19 -10.17 30.47 -7.03
CA ALA A 19 -9.10 29.67 -6.47
C ALA A 19 -7.86 30.59 -6.44
N SER A 20 -7.57 31.21 -5.29
CA SER A 20 -6.33 31.96 -5.14
C SER A 20 -5.19 30.97 -5.40
N THR A 21 -4.42 31.22 -6.45
CA THR A 21 -3.30 30.39 -6.89
C THR A 21 -1.99 30.78 -6.21
N GLY A 22 -2.01 31.80 -5.33
CA GLY A 22 -0.85 32.25 -4.57
C GLY A 22 -0.55 31.36 -3.36
N PRO A 23 0.60 31.55 -2.69
CA PRO A 23 0.93 30.83 -1.47
C PRO A 23 -0.10 31.03 -0.35
N ALA A 24 -0.20 30.07 0.57
CA ALA A 24 -1.12 30.11 1.71
C ALA A 24 -0.39 30.42 3.03
N GLY A 25 -0.99 31.26 3.89
CA GLY A 25 -0.48 31.51 5.24
C GLY A 25 -1.03 30.48 6.23
N ILE A 26 -0.21 30.01 7.17
CA ILE A 26 -0.60 29.04 8.20
C ILE A 26 -0.34 29.64 9.59
N VAL A 27 -1.34 29.60 10.47
CA VAL A 27 -1.24 30.16 11.82
C VAL A 27 -1.80 29.18 12.86
N PHE A 28 -0.97 28.84 13.84
CA PHE A 28 -1.34 28.15 15.06
C PHE A 28 -1.36 29.12 16.23
N ARG A 29 -2.44 29.13 17.01
CA ARG A 29 -2.59 29.95 18.22
C ARG A 29 -2.97 29.07 19.39
N ASP A 30 -2.03 28.88 20.31
CA ASP A 30 -2.15 28.03 21.51
C ASP A 30 -2.75 26.66 21.19
N TRP A 31 -2.36 26.09 20.04
CA TRP A 31 -3.06 24.96 19.49
C TRP A 31 -2.62 23.65 20.16
N GLY A 32 -3.58 22.76 20.40
CA GLY A 32 -3.31 21.44 20.95
C GLY A 32 -4.32 20.40 20.48
N TRP A 33 -3.88 19.14 20.47
CA TRP A 33 -4.69 17.98 20.11
C TRP A 33 -4.43 16.78 21.02
N ARG A 34 -5.52 16.14 21.46
CA ARG A 34 -5.54 14.85 22.17
C ARG A 34 -6.42 13.89 21.36
N TYR A 35 -5.89 12.73 21.01
CA TYR A 35 -6.64 11.69 20.29
C TYR A 35 -7.68 11.03 21.21
N ALA A 36 -8.73 10.47 20.61
CA ALA A 36 -9.72 9.70 21.35
C ALA A 36 -9.06 8.54 22.13
N ALA A 37 -9.62 8.21 23.30
CA ALA A 37 -9.13 7.17 24.19
C ALA A 37 -7.67 7.30 24.68
N ARG A 38 -7.04 8.49 24.56
CA ARG A 38 -5.72 8.79 25.16
C ARG A 38 -5.83 9.85 26.24
N ASP A 39 -5.20 9.62 27.38
CA ASP A 39 -5.17 10.58 28.48
C ASP A 39 -4.16 11.72 28.21
N GLU A 40 -3.08 11.43 27.50
CA GLU A 40 -2.02 12.40 27.19
C GLU A 40 -2.27 13.18 25.90
N TRP A 41 -1.96 14.47 25.92
CA TRP A 41 -1.96 15.33 24.74
C TRP A 41 -0.88 14.88 23.75
N ALA A 42 -1.26 14.70 22.48
CA ALA A 42 -0.28 14.41 21.44
C ALA A 42 0.60 15.63 21.15
N VAL A 43 0.03 16.82 21.30
CA VAL A 43 0.69 18.11 21.16
C VAL A 43 -0.17 19.16 21.86
N ARG A 44 0.43 20.14 22.53
CA ARG A 44 -0.29 21.23 23.21
C ARG A 44 0.53 22.52 23.19
N GLY A 45 -0.14 23.67 23.19
CA GLY A 45 0.51 24.98 23.31
C GLY A 45 1.33 25.41 22.08
N VAL A 46 0.94 24.97 20.88
CA VAL A 46 1.65 25.34 19.64
C VAL A 46 1.29 26.76 19.23
N HIS A 47 2.30 27.63 19.20
CA HIS A 47 2.24 28.97 18.65
C HIS A 47 3.23 29.06 17.48
N LEU A 48 2.71 29.15 16.26
CA LEU A 48 3.52 29.13 15.05
C LEU A 48 2.84 29.94 13.94
N GLU A 49 3.59 30.81 13.29
CA GLU A 49 3.16 31.54 12.10
C GLU A 49 4.11 31.23 10.94
N VAL A 50 3.54 30.70 9.86
CA VAL A 50 4.24 30.44 8.60
C VAL A 50 3.66 31.38 7.55
N ARG A 51 4.51 32.26 7.02
CA ARG A 51 4.11 33.27 6.04
C ARG A 51 3.84 32.64 4.68
N PRO A 52 2.96 33.23 3.85
CA PRO A 52 2.79 32.76 2.47
C PRO A 52 4.13 32.69 1.72
N GLY A 53 4.47 31.51 1.20
CA GLY A 53 5.67 31.23 0.39
C GLY A 53 6.90 30.84 1.21
N GLU A 54 6.80 30.91 2.54
CA GLU A 54 7.88 30.50 3.45
C GLU A 54 8.03 28.98 3.46
N ARG A 55 9.27 28.51 3.56
CA ARG A 55 9.61 27.07 3.56
C ARG A 55 10.15 26.68 4.94
N VAL A 56 9.39 25.86 5.66
CA VAL A 56 9.66 25.53 7.07
C VAL A 56 9.85 24.02 7.25
N ALA A 57 10.95 23.65 7.90
CA ALA A 57 11.15 22.30 8.43
C ALA A 57 10.71 22.24 9.89
N VAL A 58 9.84 21.29 10.22
CA VAL A 58 9.44 20.99 11.61
C VAL A 58 10.24 19.80 12.11
N VAL A 59 11.03 20.02 13.15
CA VAL A 59 11.91 19.01 13.74
C VAL A 59 11.59 18.79 15.21
N GLY A 60 12.03 17.66 15.73
CA GLY A 60 11.84 17.30 17.13
C GLY A 60 11.85 15.80 17.31
N PRO A 61 11.94 15.33 18.58
CA PRO A 61 11.94 13.91 18.89
C PRO A 61 10.68 13.20 18.38
N SER A 62 10.76 11.88 18.25
CA SER A 62 9.57 11.04 18.03
C SER A 62 8.56 11.29 19.15
N GLY A 63 7.27 11.34 18.80
CA GLY A 63 6.21 11.65 19.75
C GLY A 63 5.99 13.14 20.05
N ALA A 64 6.79 14.07 19.52
CA ALA A 64 6.60 15.53 19.69
C ALA A 64 5.34 16.10 18.98
N GLY A 65 4.52 15.26 18.35
CA GLY A 65 3.29 15.69 17.68
C GLY A 65 3.46 16.29 16.27
N LYS A 66 4.62 16.15 15.65
CA LYS A 66 4.94 16.68 14.30
C LYS A 66 3.87 16.32 13.25
N SER A 67 3.60 15.03 13.04
CA SER A 67 2.57 14.58 12.08
C SER A 67 1.16 15.05 12.48
N THR A 68 0.88 15.21 13.78
CA THR A 68 -0.41 15.75 14.27
C THR A 68 -0.58 17.22 13.87
N VAL A 69 0.48 18.03 13.97
CA VAL A 69 0.50 19.42 13.48
C VAL A 69 0.23 19.46 11.97
N LEU A 70 0.92 18.63 11.18
CA LEU A 70 0.75 18.58 9.72
C LEU A 70 -0.68 18.15 9.31
N ARG A 71 -1.25 17.13 9.98
CA ARG A 71 -2.63 16.68 9.76
C ARG A 71 -3.67 17.73 10.13
N ALA A 72 -3.40 18.56 11.14
CA ALA A 72 -4.27 19.66 11.52
C ALA A 72 -4.36 20.72 10.42
N VAL A 73 -3.23 21.14 9.85
CA VAL A 73 -3.19 22.09 8.71
C VAL A 73 -3.94 21.54 7.50
N ALA A 74 -3.85 20.24 7.25
CA ALA A 74 -4.52 19.59 6.12
C ALA A 74 -6.01 19.25 6.39
N ALA A 75 -6.53 19.50 7.60
CA ALA A 75 -7.89 19.17 8.02
C ALA A 75 -8.23 17.67 7.97
N VAL A 76 -7.28 16.79 8.31
CA VAL A 76 -7.43 15.33 8.20
C VAL A 76 -7.17 14.58 9.52
N LEU A 77 -7.45 15.23 10.65
CA LEU A 77 -7.42 14.55 11.95
C LEU A 77 -8.61 13.55 12.01
N PRO A 78 -8.37 12.30 12.45
CA PRO A 78 -9.31 11.19 12.26
C PRO A 78 -10.53 11.22 13.20
N ASP A 79 -10.41 11.88 14.34
CA ASP A 79 -11.41 11.91 15.41
C ASP A 79 -12.12 13.26 15.43
N GLU A 80 -13.45 13.26 15.51
CA GLU A 80 -14.19 14.50 15.76
C GLU A 80 -14.08 14.86 17.25
N PRO A 81 -13.69 16.10 17.61
CA PRO A 81 -13.69 16.52 18.99
C PRO A 81 -15.12 16.64 19.53
N ASP A 82 -15.36 16.07 20.70
CA ASP A 82 -16.60 16.27 21.43
C ASP A 82 -16.29 16.72 22.87
N PRO A 83 -16.50 18.00 23.21
CA PRO A 83 -16.25 18.50 24.56
C PRO A 83 -17.23 17.93 25.61
N ALA A 84 -18.29 17.23 25.20
CA ALA A 84 -19.22 16.55 26.09
C ALA A 84 -18.88 15.07 26.35
N ASP A 85 -17.89 14.52 25.65
CA ASP A 85 -17.45 13.13 25.79
C ASP A 85 -15.94 13.08 26.10
N ASP A 86 -15.61 12.74 27.35
CA ASP A 86 -14.21 12.66 27.81
C ASP A 86 -13.39 11.59 27.06
N THR A 87 -14.06 10.64 26.40
CA THR A 87 -13.43 9.59 25.58
C THR A 87 -13.17 10.03 24.14
N ALA A 88 -13.79 11.13 23.69
CA ALA A 88 -13.57 11.72 22.37
C ALA A 88 -12.24 12.47 22.30
N ALA A 89 -11.88 12.90 21.08
CA ALA A 89 -10.72 13.76 20.90
C ALA A 89 -10.96 15.14 21.55
N ALA A 90 -9.88 15.79 21.97
CA ALA A 90 -9.93 17.15 22.49
C ALA A 90 -9.05 18.08 21.67
N VAL A 91 -9.52 19.31 21.45
CA VAL A 91 -8.81 20.37 20.76
C VAL A 91 -8.67 21.60 21.65
N GLN A 92 -7.51 22.23 21.64
CA GLN A 92 -7.24 23.51 22.28
C GLN A 92 -6.79 24.52 21.21
N GLY A 93 -7.11 25.80 21.42
CA GLY A 93 -6.67 26.88 20.55
C GLY A 93 -7.23 26.76 19.13
N THR A 94 -6.53 27.35 18.17
CA THR A 94 -6.98 27.39 16.77
C THR A 94 -5.83 27.20 15.79
N VAL A 95 -6.12 26.49 14.70
CA VAL A 95 -5.29 26.46 13.47
C VAL A 95 -6.07 27.13 12.34
N LEU A 96 -5.40 28.00 11.60
CA LEU A 96 -5.98 28.76 10.48
C LEU A 96 -5.10 28.63 9.25
N VAL A 97 -5.74 28.50 8.08
CA VAL A 97 -5.13 28.56 6.75
C VAL A 97 -5.81 29.71 6.00
N ASP A 98 -5.02 30.70 5.58
CA ASP A 98 -5.53 31.96 4.99
C ASP A 98 -6.62 32.62 5.86
N GLY A 99 -6.46 32.52 7.19
CA GLY A 99 -7.40 33.09 8.17
C GLY A 99 -8.68 32.29 8.40
N ALA A 100 -8.89 31.17 7.72
CA ALA A 100 -10.05 30.30 7.87
C ALA A 100 -9.69 28.95 8.49
N ALA A 101 -10.68 28.25 9.06
CA ALA A 101 -10.47 26.90 9.58
C ALA A 101 -10.12 25.94 8.41
N PRO A 102 -9.09 25.08 8.53
CA PRO A 102 -8.63 24.20 7.46
C PRO A 102 -9.73 23.43 6.72
N GLY A 103 -10.72 22.90 7.44
CA GLY A 103 -11.84 22.13 6.88
C GLY A 103 -12.75 22.93 5.93
N THR A 104 -12.76 24.26 6.03
CA THR A 104 -13.54 25.16 5.16
C THR A 104 -12.83 25.50 3.86
N VAL A 105 -11.51 25.32 3.81
CA VAL A 105 -10.64 25.62 2.65
C VAL A 105 -9.96 24.34 2.13
N ARG A 106 -10.65 23.19 2.23
CA ARG A 106 -10.13 21.90 1.72
C ARG A 106 -9.70 22.02 0.26
N GLY A 107 -8.51 21.50 -0.04
CA GLY A 107 -7.84 21.65 -1.35
C GLY A 107 -6.86 22.82 -1.44
N ARG A 108 -6.88 23.76 -0.48
CA ARG A 108 -5.86 24.83 -0.36
C ARG A 108 -4.51 24.28 0.11
N VAL A 109 -4.54 23.23 0.92
CA VAL A 109 -3.39 22.52 1.46
C VAL A 109 -3.35 21.14 0.82
N GLY A 110 -2.18 20.73 0.32
CA GLY A 110 -1.94 19.37 -0.15
C GLY A 110 -1.00 18.64 0.80
N LEU A 111 -1.43 17.49 1.33
CA LEU A 111 -0.63 16.67 2.24
C LEU A 111 -0.17 15.38 1.57
N VAL A 112 1.14 15.12 1.61
CA VAL A 112 1.75 13.82 1.35
C VAL A 112 2.06 13.18 2.70
N MET A 113 1.37 12.09 3.04
CA MET A 113 1.61 11.32 4.27
C MET A 113 2.74 10.30 4.11
N GLN A 114 3.25 9.83 5.25
CA GLN A 114 4.34 8.85 5.36
C GLN A 114 4.10 7.52 4.64
N ASP A 115 2.85 7.00 4.58
CA ASP A 115 2.51 5.77 3.85
C ASP A 115 1.99 6.08 2.44
N PRO A 116 2.77 5.83 1.38
CA PRO A 116 2.34 6.11 0.02
C PRO A 116 1.30 5.12 -0.50
N GLU A 117 1.21 3.90 0.05
CA GLU A 117 0.22 2.92 -0.42
C GLU A 117 -1.20 3.38 -0.13
N ALA A 118 -1.39 4.13 0.95
CA ALA A 118 -2.65 4.71 1.33
C ALA A 118 -3.11 5.85 0.41
N HIS A 119 -2.22 6.47 -0.38
CA HIS A 119 -2.57 7.61 -1.23
C HIS A 119 -3.15 7.24 -2.57
N THR A 120 -2.77 6.07 -3.09
CA THR A 120 -3.39 5.61 -4.31
C THR A 120 -4.86 5.36 -3.98
N VAL A 121 -5.80 5.89 -4.76
CA VAL A 121 -7.26 5.67 -4.64
C VAL A 121 -7.81 5.07 -5.94
N MET A 122 -7.47 5.62 -7.11
CA MET A 122 -7.96 5.13 -8.40
C MET A 122 -7.16 3.92 -8.91
N SER A 123 -7.74 3.19 -9.87
CA SER A 123 -7.13 1.97 -10.43
C SER A 123 -6.10 2.25 -11.53
N ARG A 124 -6.12 3.46 -12.12
CA ARG A 124 -5.25 3.92 -13.21
C ARG A 124 -4.42 5.13 -12.79
N VAL A 125 -3.17 5.19 -13.23
CA VAL A 125 -2.20 6.25 -12.88
C VAL A 125 -2.76 7.64 -13.15
N GLY A 126 -3.26 7.90 -14.36
CA GLY A 126 -3.74 9.23 -14.73
C GLY A 126 -4.96 9.68 -13.93
N ASP A 127 -5.88 8.75 -13.65
CA ASP A 127 -7.08 9.04 -12.87
C ASP A 127 -6.74 9.28 -11.40
N ASP A 128 -5.76 8.54 -10.87
CA ASP A 128 -5.33 8.73 -9.50
C ASP A 128 -4.68 10.09 -9.28
N VAL A 129 -3.84 10.54 -10.21
CA VAL A 129 -3.26 11.90 -10.17
C VAL A 129 -4.35 12.97 -10.37
N ALA A 130 -5.34 12.69 -11.23
CA ALA A 130 -6.44 13.62 -11.48
C ALA A 130 -7.40 13.79 -10.28
N PHE A 131 -7.44 12.82 -9.35
CA PHE A 131 -8.41 12.78 -8.26
C PHE A 131 -8.50 14.09 -7.46
N GLY A 132 -7.35 14.67 -7.10
CA GLY A 132 -7.30 15.92 -6.36
C GLY A 132 -7.87 17.11 -7.15
N CYS A 133 -7.47 17.23 -8.43
CA CYS A 133 -7.98 18.23 -9.37
C CYS A 133 -9.50 18.12 -9.57
N GLU A 134 -10.02 16.90 -9.67
CA GLU A 134 -11.45 16.67 -9.82
C GLU A 134 -12.22 17.16 -8.61
N ASN A 135 -11.74 16.84 -7.41
CA ASN A 135 -12.39 17.22 -6.15
C ASN A 135 -12.36 18.73 -5.91
N THR A 136 -11.32 19.44 -6.36
CA THR A 136 -11.22 20.90 -6.30
C THR A 136 -11.90 21.61 -7.47
N GLY A 137 -12.58 20.87 -8.36
CA GLY A 137 -13.39 21.43 -9.43
C GLY A 137 -12.59 21.95 -10.63
N VAL A 138 -11.33 21.52 -10.81
CA VAL A 138 -10.48 21.94 -11.92
C VAL A 138 -11.09 21.48 -13.26
N PRO A 139 -11.17 22.35 -14.28
CA PRO A 139 -11.68 21.98 -15.60
C PRO A 139 -10.87 20.86 -16.24
N ARG A 140 -11.56 19.95 -16.94
CA ARG A 140 -10.97 18.73 -17.53
C ARG A 140 -9.68 18.94 -18.32
N ASP A 141 -9.64 19.93 -19.21
CA ASP A 141 -8.49 20.16 -20.09
C ASP A 141 -7.28 20.70 -19.30
N GLU A 142 -7.55 21.43 -18.22
CA GLU A 142 -6.53 21.84 -17.25
C GLU A 142 -6.08 20.64 -16.40
N THR A 143 -7.00 19.80 -15.93
CA THR A 143 -6.69 18.58 -15.17
C THR A 143 -5.68 17.70 -15.91
N TRP A 144 -5.90 17.40 -17.19
CA TRP A 144 -4.96 16.56 -17.95
C TRP A 144 -3.63 17.25 -18.27
N ARG A 145 -3.56 18.58 -18.28
CA ARG A 145 -2.29 19.31 -18.36
C ARG A 145 -1.51 19.18 -17.06
N ARG A 146 -2.17 19.41 -15.92
CA ARG A 146 -1.56 19.26 -14.58
C ARG A 146 -1.13 17.83 -14.30
N VAL A 147 -1.92 16.83 -14.66
CA VAL A 147 -1.57 15.41 -14.50
C VAL A 147 -0.26 15.07 -15.21
N ARG A 148 -0.12 15.48 -16.47
CA ARG A 148 1.12 15.23 -17.24
C ARG A 148 2.31 15.97 -16.65
N SER A 149 2.13 17.26 -16.38
CA SER A 149 3.17 18.08 -15.74
C SER A 149 3.65 17.49 -14.40
N ALA A 150 2.72 17.03 -13.56
CA ALA A 150 3.05 16.46 -12.26
C ALA A 150 3.78 15.12 -12.38
N LEU A 151 3.37 14.25 -13.33
CA LEU A 151 4.07 12.99 -13.62
C LEU A 151 5.48 13.23 -14.15
N ASP A 152 5.66 14.23 -15.03
CA ASP A 152 6.95 14.61 -15.59
C ASP A 152 7.89 15.14 -14.50
N VAL A 153 7.41 16.04 -13.64
CA VAL A 153 8.20 16.64 -12.54
C VAL A 153 8.70 15.60 -11.55
N VAL A 154 7.88 14.59 -11.22
CA VAL A 154 8.34 13.50 -10.33
C VAL A 154 9.17 12.44 -11.08
N GLY A 155 9.33 12.54 -12.40
CA GLY A 155 10.05 11.55 -13.21
C GLY A 155 9.33 10.20 -13.31
N LEU A 156 7.99 10.21 -13.32
CA LEU A 156 7.16 9.00 -13.47
C LEU A 156 6.59 8.90 -14.89
N ASP A 157 7.46 8.50 -15.83
CA ASP A 157 7.08 8.25 -17.23
C ASP A 157 6.34 6.91 -17.37
N LEU A 158 5.03 6.94 -17.17
CA LEU A 158 4.15 5.80 -17.31
C LEU A 158 2.90 6.16 -18.11
N PRO A 159 2.34 5.21 -18.89
CA PRO A 159 1.05 5.43 -19.55
C PRO A 159 -0.05 5.77 -18.54
N LEU A 160 -0.91 6.73 -18.85
CA LEU A 160 -2.00 7.16 -17.97
C LEU A 160 -2.99 6.04 -17.63
N ASP A 161 -3.14 5.06 -18.52
CA ASP A 161 -4.00 3.88 -18.33
C ASP A 161 -3.30 2.72 -17.61
N ARG A 162 -2.04 2.90 -17.18
CA ARG A 162 -1.30 1.89 -16.41
C ARG A 162 -2.01 1.65 -15.08
N SER A 163 -2.19 0.37 -14.72
CA SER A 163 -2.78 0.02 -13.42
C SER A 163 -1.87 0.42 -12.26
N THR A 164 -2.44 1.07 -11.26
CA THR A 164 -1.76 1.47 -10.02
C THR A 164 -1.32 0.27 -9.18
N THR A 165 -2.03 -0.86 -9.28
CA THR A 165 -1.68 -2.12 -8.57
C THR A 165 -0.36 -2.73 -9.05
N ALA A 166 0.12 -2.33 -10.22
CA ALA A 166 1.31 -2.89 -10.84
C ALA A 166 2.55 -2.00 -10.71
N LEU A 167 2.46 -0.94 -9.89
CA LEU A 167 3.55 -0.03 -9.57
C LEU A 167 4.42 -0.60 -8.44
N SER A 168 5.72 -0.31 -8.47
CA SER A 168 6.62 -0.55 -7.33
C SER A 168 6.35 0.42 -6.17
N GLY A 169 6.92 0.16 -4.99
CA GLY A 169 6.79 1.06 -3.82
C GLY A 169 7.23 2.49 -4.12
N GLY A 170 8.45 2.66 -4.65
CA GLY A 170 8.95 4.00 -5.04
C GLY A 170 8.13 4.66 -6.16
N GLN A 171 7.60 3.89 -7.11
CA GLN A 171 6.67 4.43 -8.11
C GLN A 171 5.35 4.91 -7.49
N ARG A 172 4.82 4.21 -6.48
CA ARG A 172 3.62 4.63 -5.75
C ARG A 172 3.85 5.91 -4.94
N GLN A 173 5.05 6.07 -4.37
CA GLN A 173 5.44 7.29 -3.67
C GLN A 173 5.51 8.51 -4.58
N ARG A 174 6.13 8.35 -5.76
CA ARG A 174 6.11 9.39 -6.79
C ARG A 174 4.70 9.68 -7.31
N LEU A 175 3.86 8.65 -7.46
CA LEU A 175 2.45 8.83 -7.83
C LEU A 175 1.68 9.64 -6.77
N ALA A 176 1.88 9.34 -5.48
CA ALA A 176 1.25 10.04 -4.37
C ALA A 176 1.65 11.52 -4.38
N LEU A 177 2.95 11.81 -4.54
CA LEU A 177 3.45 13.16 -4.70
C LEU A 177 2.83 13.85 -5.92
N ALA A 178 2.86 13.22 -7.09
CA ALA A 178 2.26 13.77 -8.32
C ALA A 178 0.77 14.11 -8.15
N GLY A 179 0.00 13.27 -7.45
CA GLY A 179 -1.42 13.52 -7.16
C GLY A 179 -1.65 14.76 -6.31
N VAL A 180 -0.75 15.08 -5.39
CA VAL A 180 -0.80 16.32 -4.60
C VAL A 180 -0.30 17.52 -5.40
N LEU A 181 0.81 17.37 -6.14
CA LEU A 181 1.36 18.46 -6.96
C LEU A 181 0.40 18.89 -8.08
N ALA A 182 -0.35 17.95 -8.67
CA ALA A 182 -1.36 18.24 -9.68
C ALA A 182 -2.48 19.16 -9.16
N MET A 183 -2.77 19.14 -7.85
CA MET A 183 -3.74 20.05 -7.25
C MET A 183 -3.29 21.51 -7.35
N ARG A 184 -1.97 21.77 -7.40
CA ARG A 184 -1.33 23.08 -7.22
C ARG A 184 -1.82 23.78 -5.94
N PRO A 185 -1.58 23.19 -4.76
CA PRO A 185 -2.03 23.75 -3.49
C PRO A 185 -1.24 25.02 -3.15
N GLY A 186 -1.84 25.91 -2.34
CA GLY A 186 -1.15 27.10 -1.81
C GLY A 186 -0.15 26.78 -0.71
N ALA A 187 -0.32 25.63 -0.05
CA ALA A 187 0.66 25.06 0.86
C ALA A 187 0.87 23.56 0.58
N LEU A 188 2.13 23.17 0.46
CA LEU A 188 2.57 21.79 0.35
C LEU A 188 3.06 21.31 1.71
N VAL A 189 2.41 20.26 2.22
CA VAL A 189 2.70 19.67 3.53
C VAL A 189 3.22 18.26 3.32
N LEU A 190 4.41 17.97 3.83
CA LEU A 190 5.12 16.71 3.58
C LEU A 190 5.49 16.05 4.92
N ASP A 191 4.90 14.90 5.20
CA ASP A 191 5.15 14.12 6.42
C ASP A 191 6.05 12.93 6.06
N GLU A 192 7.36 13.09 6.26
CA GLU A 192 8.41 12.12 5.92
C GLU A 192 8.34 11.62 4.47
N PRO A 193 8.33 12.54 3.49
CA PRO A 193 8.12 12.21 2.08
C PRO A 193 9.24 11.34 1.49
N CYS A 194 10.38 11.19 2.17
CA CYS A 194 11.52 10.39 1.73
C CYS A 194 11.63 9.05 2.47
N ALA A 195 10.69 8.71 3.35
CA ALA A 195 10.67 7.43 4.05
C ALA A 195 10.64 6.25 3.07
N ASN A 196 11.37 5.17 3.39
CA ASN A 196 11.46 3.93 2.60
C ASN A 196 12.00 4.09 1.16
N LEU A 197 12.66 5.20 0.83
CA LEU A 197 13.30 5.42 -0.47
C LEU A 197 14.79 5.10 -0.45
N ASP A 198 15.27 4.56 -1.57
CA ASP A 198 16.71 4.50 -1.82
C ASP A 198 17.29 5.91 -2.06
N PRO A 199 18.62 6.10 -1.92
CA PRO A 199 19.23 7.43 -2.04
C PRO A 199 18.92 8.17 -3.33
N ASP A 200 18.70 7.46 -4.43
CA ASP A 200 18.33 8.05 -5.72
C ASP A 200 16.87 8.53 -5.71
N GLY A 201 15.97 7.74 -5.13
CA GLY A 201 14.58 8.13 -4.88
C GLY A 201 14.45 9.36 -3.98
N VAL A 202 15.27 9.46 -2.93
CA VAL A 202 15.31 10.65 -2.05
C VAL A 202 15.65 11.91 -2.85
N ARG A 203 16.69 11.86 -3.68
CA ARG A 203 17.09 13.00 -4.53
C ARG A 203 15.99 13.37 -5.52
N GLN A 204 15.37 12.39 -6.16
CA GLN A 204 14.25 12.64 -7.09
C GLN A 204 13.06 13.33 -6.42
N VAL A 205 12.66 12.89 -5.22
CA VAL A 205 11.56 13.53 -4.47
C VAL A 205 11.91 14.95 -4.08
N HIS A 206 13.12 15.16 -3.55
CA HIS A 206 13.62 16.49 -3.20
C HIS A 206 13.60 17.44 -4.41
N ASP A 207 14.14 17.01 -5.55
CA ASP A 207 14.23 17.83 -6.77
C ASP A 207 12.86 18.12 -7.36
N ALA A 208 11.93 17.15 -7.32
CA ALA A 208 10.55 17.34 -7.74
C ALA A 208 9.81 18.37 -6.86
N VAL A 209 10.00 18.31 -5.55
CA VAL A 209 9.42 19.30 -4.62
C VAL A 209 10.00 20.67 -4.87
N ARG A 210 11.33 20.79 -5.02
CA ARG A 210 12.00 22.05 -5.37
C ARG A 210 11.42 22.67 -6.64
N ALA A 211 11.30 21.87 -7.71
CA ALA A 211 10.77 22.35 -8.98
C ALA A 211 9.36 22.94 -8.84
N VAL A 212 8.49 22.31 -8.05
CA VAL A 212 7.13 22.84 -7.81
C VAL A 212 7.15 24.10 -6.95
N LEU A 213 7.98 24.15 -5.91
CA LEU A 213 8.09 25.35 -5.06
C LEU A 213 8.62 26.54 -5.85
N ASP A 214 9.56 26.31 -6.77
CA ASP A 214 10.12 27.36 -7.63
C ASP A 214 9.13 27.81 -8.72
N GLU A 215 8.29 26.90 -9.24
CA GLU A 215 7.24 27.23 -10.22
C GLU A 215 6.05 27.99 -9.59
N THR A 216 5.62 27.56 -8.41
CA THR A 216 4.34 27.99 -7.81
C THR A 216 4.50 29.01 -6.69
N GLY A 217 5.67 29.08 -6.07
CA GLY A 217 5.90 29.85 -4.85
C GLY A 217 5.08 29.36 -3.64
N ALA A 218 4.57 28.12 -3.66
CA ALA A 218 3.77 27.58 -2.56
C ALA A 218 4.52 27.54 -1.23
N THR A 219 3.80 27.70 -0.13
CA THR A 219 4.33 27.54 1.24
C THR A 219 4.71 26.08 1.47
N LEU A 220 5.87 25.80 2.08
CA LEU A 220 6.30 24.42 2.41
C LEU A 220 6.28 24.21 3.92
N LEU A 221 5.67 23.12 4.36
CA LEU A 221 5.85 22.57 5.70
C LEU A 221 6.30 21.12 5.59
N VAL A 222 7.55 20.83 5.97
CA VAL A 222 8.12 19.48 5.85
C VAL A 222 8.57 18.94 7.20
N VAL A 223 8.26 17.67 7.45
CA VAL A 223 8.81 16.87 8.55
C VAL A 223 9.70 15.81 7.94
N GLU A 224 10.91 15.68 8.48
CA GLU A 224 11.82 14.59 8.16
C GLU A 224 12.61 14.16 9.39
N HIS A 225 13.01 12.89 9.41
CA HIS A 225 13.94 12.39 10.40
C HIS A 225 15.38 12.77 10.08
N ARG A 226 15.72 12.80 8.77
CA ARG A 226 17.02 13.20 8.23
C ARG A 226 16.93 14.62 7.69
N ILE A 227 17.13 15.58 8.59
CA ILE A 227 16.95 17.01 8.30
C ILE A 227 17.90 17.49 7.21
N GLY A 228 19.09 16.88 7.08
CA GLY A 228 20.10 17.21 6.09
C GLY A 228 19.61 17.21 4.64
N THR A 229 18.58 16.42 4.34
CA THR A 229 17.96 16.33 3.01
C THR A 229 17.24 17.61 2.58
N TRP A 230 16.83 18.46 3.53
CA TRP A 230 15.96 19.62 3.28
C TRP A 230 16.59 20.96 3.63
N LEU A 231 17.77 20.98 4.29
CA LEU A 231 18.39 22.20 4.81
C LEU A 231 18.67 23.25 3.73
N ASP A 232 18.90 22.84 2.50
CA ASP A 232 19.16 23.72 1.37
C ASP A 232 17.89 24.22 0.66
N LEU A 233 16.72 23.72 1.08
CA LEU A 233 15.41 24.12 0.55
C LEU A 233 14.59 24.94 1.54
N VAL A 234 14.82 24.81 2.85
CA VAL A 234 14.03 25.48 3.90
C VAL A 234 14.68 26.78 4.39
N ASP A 235 13.85 27.78 4.62
CA ASP A 235 14.24 29.09 5.15
C ASP A 235 14.33 29.06 6.68
N ARG A 236 13.51 28.22 7.33
CA ARG A 236 13.31 28.19 8.78
C ARG A 236 13.24 26.78 9.34
N LEU A 237 13.80 26.59 10.53
CA LEU A 237 13.75 25.36 11.31
C LEU A 237 12.96 25.62 12.60
N VAL A 238 11.90 24.83 12.81
CA VAL A 238 11.02 24.93 13.98
C VAL A 238 11.16 23.66 14.81
N LEU A 239 11.66 23.78 16.04
CA LEU A 239 11.83 22.69 16.98
C LEU A 239 10.60 22.55 17.88
N LEU A 240 9.94 21.40 17.83
CA LEU A 240 8.85 21.03 18.75
C LEU A 240 9.36 20.21 19.93
N ALA A 241 8.85 20.52 21.12
CA ALA A 241 9.08 19.74 22.33
C ALA A 241 8.19 18.49 22.41
N PRO A 242 8.60 17.46 23.19
CA PRO A 242 7.69 16.41 23.66
C PRO A 242 6.45 17.03 24.34
N ALA A 243 5.25 16.48 24.08
CA ALA A 243 3.95 17.01 24.51
C ALA A 243 3.55 18.39 23.91
N GLY A 244 4.37 18.96 23.01
CA GLY A 244 4.08 20.14 22.20
C GLY A 244 4.75 21.44 22.65
N GLY A 245 4.49 22.50 21.89
CA GLY A 245 5.14 23.81 22.05
C GLY A 245 6.38 23.97 21.16
N VAL A 246 6.64 25.21 20.76
CA VAL A 246 7.81 25.57 19.95
C VAL A 246 8.95 25.97 20.88
N VAL A 247 10.06 25.23 20.83
CA VAL A 247 11.27 25.43 21.65
C VAL A 247 12.23 26.40 20.96
N ALA A 248 12.37 26.26 19.65
CA ALA A 248 13.22 27.10 18.83
C ALA A 248 12.55 27.35 17.48
N ASP A 249 12.72 28.57 16.98
CA ASP A 249 12.23 29.01 15.68
C ASP A 249 13.26 30.00 15.10
N GLY A 250 13.95 29.61 14.04
CA GLY A 250 15.03 30.41 13.47
C GLY A 250 15.61 29.81 12.20
N THR A 251 16.71 30.37 11.72
CA THR A 251 17.38 29.82 10.52
C THR A 251 17.98 28.44 10.83
N PRO A 252 18.15 27.58 9.81
CA PRO A 252 18.81 26.28 10.01
C PRO A 252 20.15 26.35 10.72
N ALA A 253 20.99 27.33 10.37
CA ALA A 253 22.31 27.48 10.99
C ALA A 253 22.23 27.82 12.48
N GLU A 254 21.35 28.75 12.87
CA GLU A 254 21.16 29.18 14.26
C GLU A 254 20.63 28.02 15.12
N VAL A 255 19.57 27.35 14.66
CA VAL A 255 18.93 26.26 15.41
C VAL A 255 19.87 25.07 15.54
N LEU A 256 20.63 24.72 14.50
CA LEU A 256 21.58 23.61 14.56
C LEU A 256 22.80 23.92 15.42
N ALA A 257 23.29 25.16 15.42
CA ALA A 257 24.38 25.57 16.29
C ALA A 257 23.96 25.51 17.77
N ALA A 258 22.76 26.00 18.10
CA ALA A 258 22.27 26.05 19.48
C ALA A 258 21.75 24.70 20.00
N HIS A 259 21.06 23.92 19.16
CA HIS A 259 20.32 22.72 19.58
C HIS A 259 20.78 21.43 18.91
N GLY A 260 21.75 21.45 17.99
CA GLY A 260 22.22 20.26 17.26
C GLY A 260 22.59 19.07 18.14
N PRO A 261 23.42 19.22 19.19
CA PRO A 261 23.74 18.14 20.11
C PRO A 261 22.53 17.59 20.86
N ALA A 262 21.63 18.47 21.32
CA ALA A 262 20.40 18.08 22.00
C ALA A 262 19.43 17.35 21.06
N LEU A 263 19.32 17.81 19.80
CA LEU A 263 18.55 17.17 18.74
C LEU A 263 19.08 15.77 18.43
N ALA A 264 20.40 15.63 18.29
CA ALA A 264 21.04 14.34 18.06
C ALA A 264 20.81 13.37 19.24
N ALA A 265 20.93 13.86 20.48
CA ALA A 265 20.63 13.09 21.69
C ALA A 265 19.14 12.72 21.79
N ALA A 266 18.25 13.58 21.31
CA ALA A 266 16.81 13.36 21.24
C ALA A 266 16.37 12.49 20.04
N GLY A 267 17.31 11.94 19.27
CA GLY A 267 17.03 11.00 18.19
C GLY A 267 16.87 11.63 16.79
N VAL A 268 17.18 12.90 16.58
CA VAL A 268 17.12 13.50 15.23
C VAL A 268 18.44 13.27 14.49
N TRP A 269 18.38 12.95 13.19
CA TRP A 269 19.58 12.78 12.36
C TRP A 269 20.10 14.12 11.88
N VAL A 270 21.08 14.66 12.60
CA VAL A 270 21.78 15.91 12.27
C VAL A 270 22.98 15.62 11.36
N PRO A 271 23.26 16.43 10.32
CA PRO A 271 24.45 16.25 9.49
C PRO A 271 25.75 16.16 10.30
N GLY A 272 26.65 15.23 9.93
CA GLY A 272 27.94 15.05 10.62
C GLY A 272 27.85 14.16 11.87
N SER A 273 26.68 13.61 12.18
CA SER A 273 26.48 12.68 13.29
C SER A 273 26.52 11.20 12.84
N GLU A 274 26.96 10.88 11.63
CA GLU A 274 26.97 9.50 11.13
C GLU A 274 27.76 8.55 12.06
N PRO A 275 27.31 7.30 12.25
CA PRO A 275 28.00 6.35 13.12
C PRO A 275 29.39 6.01 12.58
N ALA A 276 30.34 5.80 13.48
CA ALA A 276 31.67 5.34 13.11
C ALA A 276 31.61 3.90 12.55
N ARG A 277 32.57 3.55 11.69
CA ARG A 277 32.65 2.20 11.13
C ARG A 277 32.91 1.18 12.24
N GLY A 278 32.10 0.12 12.29
CA GLY A 278 32.20 -0.91 13.31
C GLY A 278 31.80 -0.43 14.71
N SER A 279 31.16 0.74 14.87
CA SER A 279 30.77 1.27 16.19
C SER A 279 29.84 0.35 16.97
N ALA A 280 29.11 -0.52 16.27
CA ALA A 280 28.21 -1.51 16.87
C ALA A 280 28.87 -2.88 17.05
N ARG A 281 30.17 -3.03 16.77
CA ARG A 281 30.91 -4.29 16.83
C ARG A 281 32.02 -4.21 17.87
N GLN A 282 32.28 -5.31 18.56
CA GLN A 282 33.41 -5.43 19.49
C GLN A 282 34.70 -5.81 18.73
N ALA A 283 35.77 -5.04 18.92
CA ALA A 283 37.04 -5.21 18.21
C ALA A 283 37.76 -6.54 18.52
N ILE A 284 37.53 -7.12 19.71
CA ILE A 284 38.21 -8.32 20.22
C ILE A 284 37.94 -9.56 19.34
N LEU A 285 36.82 -9.62 18.62
CA LEU A 285 36.40 -10.79 17.83
C LEU A 285 36.79 -10.71 16.35
N ALA A 286 37.58 -9.72 15.94
CA ALA A 286 37.92 -9.50 14.54
C ALA A 286 38.76 -10.63 13.90
N GLU A 287 39.64 -11.28 14.67
CA GLU A 287 40.49 -12.38 14.19
C GLU A 287 39.70 -13.69 14.00
N ASP A 288 38.75 -13.99 14.89
CA ASP A 288 37.85 -15.15 14.80
C ASP A 288 36.92 -15.11 13.58
N ARG A 289 36.60 -13.89 13.11
CA ARG A 289 35.72 -13.67 11.95
C ARG A 289 36.28 -14.23 10.63
N ALA A 290 37.60 -14.37 10.48
CA ALA A 290 38.23 -14.91 9.27
C ALA A 290 37.95 -16.41 9.07
N HIS A 291 37.69 -17.15 10.16
CA HIS A 291 37.41 -18.60 10.16
C HIS A 291 35.94 -18.93 10.43
N ALA A 292 35.05 -17.96 10.28
CA ALA A 292 33.63 -18.12 10.57
C ALA A 292 32.98 -19.27 9.78
N ARG A 293 32.38 -20.23 10.50
CA ARG A 293 31.73 -21.41 9.93
C ARG A 293 30.54 -21.02 9.04
N ALA A 294 30.43 -21.64 7.87
CA ALA A 294 29.27 -21.48 7.00
C ALA A 294 28.01 -22.11 7.59
N LEU A 295 26.89 -21.40 7.54
CA LEU A 295 25.56 -21.84 7.99
C LEU A 295 24.61 -22.08 6.81
N LEU A 296 24.63 -21.20 5.81
CA LEU A 296 23.88 -21.34 4.55
C LEU A 296 24.82 -21.14 3.36
N ASP A 297 24.61 -21.92 2.31
CA ASP A 297 25.34 -21.81 1.04
C ASP A 297 24.36 -21.75 -0.12
N ALA A 298 24.48 -20.71 -0.95
CA ALA A 298 23.69 -20.49 -2.15
C ALA A 298 24.59 -20.61 -3.36
N ARG A 299 24.19 -21.43 -4.34
CA ARG A 299 24.96 -21.72 -5.56
C ARG A 299 24.09 -21.54 -6.80
N GLY A 300 24.48 -20.63 -7.68
CA GLY A 300 23.74 -20.29 -8.90
C GLY A 300 22.28 -19.90 -8.65
N LEU A 301 21.98 -19.38 -7.46
CA LEU A 301 20.60 -19.24 -6.97
C LEU A 301 19.83 -18.24 -7.85
N ALA A 302 18.60 -18.60 -8.22
CA ALA A 302 17.64 -17.68 -8.79
C ALA A 302 16.40 -17.55 -7.91
N THR A 303 15.87 -16.33 -7.84
CA THR A 303 14.72 -16.01 -7.00
C THR A 303 13.59 -15.45 -7.85
N ALA A 304 12.35 -15.78 -7.50
CA ALA A 304 11.17 -15.33 -8.22
C ALA A 304 10.10 -14.79 -7.28
N ARG A 305 9.36 -13.78 -7.76
CA ARG A 305 8.22 -13.20 -7.05
C ARG A 305 6.91 -13.62 -7.76
N GLY A 306 6.03 -14.30 -7.03
CA GLY A 306 4.75 -14.74 -7.58
C GLY A 306 4.89 -15.89 -8.59
N ARG A 307 4.05 -15.92 -9.63
CA ARG A 307 4.05 -16.99 -10.65
C ARG A 307 5.21 -16.83 -11.66
N GLY A 308 6.44 -17.09 -11.22
CA GLY A 308 7.61 -17.27 -12.10
C GLY A 308 8.25 -16.00 -12.65
N HIS A 309 7.97 -14.81 -12.08
CA HIS A 309 8.72 -13.61 -12.44
C HIS A 309 10.07 -13.62 -11.70
N ARG A 310 11.11 -14.10 -12.39
CA ARG A 310 12.48 -14.13 -11.88
C ARG A 310 12.99 -12.70 -11.66
N VAL A 311 13.49 -12.44 -10.46
CA VAL A 311 13.94 -11.09 -10.02
C VAL A 311 15.44 -11.06 -9.76
N GLY A 312 16.07 -12.22 -9.52
CA GLY A 312 17.53 -12.35 -9.46
C GLY A 312 17.98 -13.72 -9.94
N SER A 313 19.21 -13.82 -10.45
CA SER A 313 19.81 -15.04 -10.99
C SER A 313 21.32 -15.06 -10.81
N GLY A 314 21.91 -16.26 -10.75
CA GLY A 314 23.36 -16.43 -10.63
C GLY A 314 23.91 -15.92 -9.30
N ILE A 315 23.14 -16.11 -8.22
CA ILE A 315 23.48 -15.63 -6.90
C ILE A 315 24.31 -16.70 -6.18
N ASP A 316 25.61 -16.44 -6.04
CA ASP A 316 26.52 -17.25 -5.23
C ASP A 316 26.85 -16.48 -3.95
N LEU A 317 26.44 -16.99 -2.79
CA LEU A 317 26.74 -16.37 -1.50
C LEU A 317 26.75 -17.40 -0.36
N THR A 318 27.50 -17.09 0.69
CA THR A 318 27.59 -17.92 1.89
C THR A 318 27.30 -17.08 3.12
N VAL A 319 26.34 -17.50 3.93
CA VAL A 319 26.03 -16.88 5.23
C VAL A 319 26.86 -17.57 6.30
N ARG A 320 27.64 -16.80 7.06
CA ARG A 320 28.60 -17.32 8.05
C ARG A 320 28.22 -16.90 9.47
N ARG A 321 28.49 -17.78 10.43
CA ARG A 321 28.28 -17.57 11.86
C ARG A 321 28.96 -16.28 12.33
N GLY A 322 28.24 -15.42 13.06
CA GLY A 322 28.74 -14.14 13.60
C GLY A 322 29.13 -13.06 12.58
N ARG A 323 28.87 -13.30 11.28
CA ARG A 323 29.04 -12.31 10.21
C ARG A 323 27.73 -11.61 9.93
N VAL A 324 27.84 -10.35 9.49
CA VAL A 324 26.72 -9.54 9.02
C VAL A 324 26.83 -9.42 7.51
N LEU A 325 25.82 -9.88 6.78
CA LEU A 325 25.71 -9.77 5.33
C LEU A 325 24.62 -8.74 5.00
N ALA A 326 25.00 -7.63 4.38
CA ALA A 326 24.09 -6.64 3.85
C ALA A 326 23.71 -6.97 2.40
N VAL A 327 22.42 -7.06 2.11
CA VAL A 327 21.88 -7.19 0.75
C VAL A 327 21.32 -5.84 0.33
N THR A 328 22.02 -5.17 -0.59
CA THR A 328 21.70 -3.81 -1.03
C THR A 328 21.37 -3.78 -2.53
N GLY A 329 20.90 -2.64 -3.02
CA GLY A 329 20.57 -2.44 -4.43
C GLY A 329 19.31 -1.58 -4.61
N PRO A 330 18.95 -1.24 -5.87
CA PRO A 330 17.79 -0.40 -6.16
C PRO A 330 16.46 -1.00 -5.69
N ASN A 331 15.43 -0.17 -5.52
CA ASN A 331 14.09 -0.66 -5.22
C ASN A 331 13.50 -1.51 -6.36
N GLY A 332 12.87 -2.63 -6.01
CA GLY A 332 12.26 -3.55 -6.97
C GLY A 332 13.19 -4.61 -7.58
N VAL A 333 14.50 -4.58 -7.30
CA VAL A 333 15.49 -5.57 -7.82
C VAL A 333 15.40 -6.96 -7.18
N GLY A 334 14.50 -7.17 -6.21
CA GLY A 334 14.28 -8.49 -5.60
C GLY A 334 15.01 -8.75 -4.28
N LYS A 335 15.56 -7.74 -3.60
CA LYS A 335 16.26 -7.88 -2.31
C LYS A 335 15.44 -8.64 -1.25
N SER A 336 14.20 -8.22 -1.02
CA SER A 336 13.28 -8.89 -0.11
C SER A 336 12.95 -10.31 -0.55
N THR A 337 12.90 -10.58 -1.85
CA THR A 337 12.69 -11.93 -2.38
C THR A 337 13.90 -12.82 -2.08
N LEU A 338 15.13 -12.32 -2.25
CA LEU A 338 16.34 -13.01 -1.82
C LEU A 338 16.34 -13.26 -0.30
N GLY A 339 16.01 -12.25 0.51
CA GLY A 339 15.90 -12.40 1.97
C GLY A 339 14.92 -13.52 2.35
N LEU A 340 13.71 -13.52 1.79
CA LEU A 340 12.72 -14.57 2.03
C LEU A 340 13.16 -15.97 1.54
N THR A 341 13.93 -16.06 0.46
CA THR A 341 14.52 -17.33 0.00
C THR A 341 15.60 -17.81 0.96
N LEU A 342 16.52 -16.93 1.40
CA LEU A 342 17.54 -17.25 2.42
C LEU A 342 16.92 -17.67 3.76
N ALA A 343 15.78 -17.07 4.11
CA ALA A 343 14.98 -17.43 5.26
C ALA A 343 14.25 -18.78 5.13
N GLY A 344 14.34 -19.46 3.97
CA GLY A 344 13.60 -20.68 3.68
C GLY A 344 12.10 -20.49 3.53
N LEU A 345 11.60 -19.24 3.47
CA LEU A 345 10.17 -18.93 3.32
C LEU A 345 9.69 -19.03 1.87
N LEU A 346 10.60 -18.87 0.91
CA LEU A 346 10.39 -19.13 -0.51
C LEU A 346 11.36 -20.22 -0.99
N ALA A 347 10.87 -21.10 -1.85
CA ALA A 347 11.76 -22.01 -2.58
C ALA A 347 12.54 -21.22 -3.64
N PRO A 348 13.81 -21.58 -3.91
CA PRO A 348 14.51 -21.12 -5.10
C PRO A 348 13.69 -21.36 -6.38
N ASP A 349 13.76 -20.43 -7.33
CA ASP A 349 13.25 -20.64 -8.69
C ASP A 349 14.20 -21.52 -9.50
N ASP A 350 15.50 -21.42 -9.20
CA ASP A 350 16.60 -22.14 -9.83
C ASP A 350 17.81 -22.15 -8.89
N GLY A 351 18.81 -22.97 -9.21
CA GLY A 351 19.98 -23.16 -8.37
C GLY A 351 19.64 -23.80 -7.02
N VAL A 352 20.56 -23.69 -6.06
CA VAL A 352 20.47 -24.42 -4.79
C VAL A 352 20.73 -23.50 -3.60
N LEU A 353 19.92 -23.63 -2.55
CA LEU A 353 20.16 -23.08 -1.23
C LEU A 353 20.18 -24.22 -0.21
N GLU A 354 21.33 -24.44 0.43
CA GLU A 354 21.53 -25.52 1.39
C GLU A 354 22.00 -24.99 2.74
N ALA A 355 21.39 -25.51 3.80
CA ALA A 355 21.88 -25.37 5.15
C ALA A 355 22.99 -26.39 5.41
N THR A 356 24.09 -25.93 5.98
CA THR A 356 25.20 -26.80 6.35
C THR A 356 24.81 -27.69 7.54
N PRO A 357 25.56 -28.77 7.83
CA PRO A 357 25.33 -29.57 9.03
C PRO A 357 25.35 -28.76 10.33
N ALA A 358 26.03 -27.60 10.32
CA ALA A 358 26.07 -26.65 11.42
C ALA A 358 24.69 -26.11 11.78
N LEU A 359 23.88 -25.75 10.77
CA LEU A 359 22.56 -25.17 10.98
C LEU A 359 21.46 -26.23 11.02
N ARG A 360 21.63 -27.34 10.30
CA ARG A 360 20.63 -28.41 10.22
C ARG A 360 20.37 -29.08 11.56
N HIS A 361 21.40 -29.24 12.40
CA HIS A 361 21.33 -30.03 13.64
C HIS A 361 20.67 -31.41 13.42
N GLY A 362 21.13 -32.16 12.40
CA GLY A 362 20.68 -33.53 12.13
C GLY A 362 19.45 -33.70 11.23
N LEU A 363 18.81 -32.63 10.76
CA LEU A 363 17.71 -32.72 9.80
C LEU A 363 18.16 -33.34 8.46
N ALA A 364 17.29 -34.16 7.85
CA ALA A 364 17.56 -34.86 6.59
C ALA A 364 17.52 -33.92 5.37
N GLY A 365 16.55 -33.00 5.33
CA GLY A 365 16.44 -32.01 4.25
C GLY A 365 17.52 -30.94 4.35
N ALA A 366 18.34 -30.78 3.31
CA ALA A 366 19.37 -29.74 3.27
C ALA A 366 18.78 -28.36 2.94
N ALA A 367 17.66 -28.29 2.21
CA ALA A 367 17.03 -27.03 1.81
C ALA A 367 16.13 -26.48 2.93
N PRO A 368 16.35 -25.26 3.45
CA PRO A 368 15.49 -24.65 4.48
C PRO A 368 14.01 -24.54 4.07
N SER A 369 13.73 -24.39 2.77
CA SER A 369 12.36 -24.34 2.24
C SER A 369 11.55 -25.63 2.45
N SER A 370 12.24 -26.75 2.72
CA SER A 370 11.63 -28.05 2.97
C SER A 370 11.27 -28.28 4.44
N TRP A 371 11.79 -27.47 5.36
CA TRP A 371 11.59 -27.63 6.80
C TRP A 371 10.18 -27.23 7.24
N SER A 372 9.68 -27.91 8.28
CA SER A 372 8.45 -27.52 8.99
C SER A 372 8.60 -26.15 9.63
N SER A 373 7.47 -25.54 10.02
CA SER A 373 7.54 -24.19 10.60
C SER A 373 8.30 -24.15 11.92
N ARG A 374 8.15 -25.20 12.74
CA ARG A 374 8.88 -25.33 14.01
C ARG A 374 10.38 -25.55 13.81
N GLU A 375 10.76 -26.40 12.85
CA GLU A 375 12.18 -26.62 12.54
C GLU A 375 12.86 -25.34 12.03
N LEU A 376 12.14 -24.56 11.22
CA LEU A 376 12.63 -23.29 10.69
C LEU A 376 12.78 -22.23 11.78
N ALA A 377 11.75 -22.02 12.60
CA ALA A 377 11.71 -20.93 13.58
C ALA A 377 12.82 -21.00 14.65
N GLY A 378 13.25 -22.22 15.03
CA GLY A 378 14.36 -22.40 15.97
C GLY A 378 15.76 -22.34 15.35
N ARG A 379 15.89 -22.00 14.06
CA ARG A 379 17.17 -21.97 13.32
C ARG A 379 17.35 -20.68 12.53
N ILE A 380 16.31 -20.27 11.81
CA ILE A 380 16.31 -19.08 10.98
C ILE A 380 15.17 -18.16 11.40
N GLY A 381 15.53 -17.07 12.06
CA GLY A 381 14.63 -15.99 12.43
C GLY A 381 14.40 -15.04 11.26
N THR A 382 13.18 -14.53 11.09
CA THR A 382 12.86 -13.55 10.05
C THR A 382 12.08 -12.37 10.60
N VAL A 383 12.63 -11.17 10.44
CA VAL A 383 11.93 -9.90 10.72
C VAL A 383 11.43 -9.34 9.40
N PHE A 384 10.12 -9.17 9.29
CA PHE A 384 9.48 -8.67 8.08
C PHE A 384 9.46 -7.14 8.04
N GLN A 385 9.34 -6.59 6.82
CA GLN A 385 9.27 -5.15 6.57
C GLN A 385 8.18 -4.48 7.43
N ASP A 386 6.99 -5.06 7.50
CA ASP A 386 5.90 -4.57 8.36
C ASP A 386 5.85 -5.40 9.67
N PRO A 387 6.14 -4.79 10.84
CA PRO A 387 6.12 -5.48 12.13
C PRO A 387 4.77 -6.14 12.43
N GLU A 388 3.68 -5.45 12.07
CA GLU A 388 2.30 -5.84 12.41
C GLU A 388 1.88 -7.18 11.84
N HIS A 389 2.44 -7.57 10.68
CA HIS A 389 2.17 -8.87 10.08
C HIS A 389 2.68 -10.05 10.93
N GLN A 390 3.54 -9.78 11.93
CA GLN A 390 4.07 -10.80 12.82
C GLN A 390 3.23 -11.00 14.07
N PHE A 391 2.43 -10.02 14.49
CA PHE A 391 1.72 -10.07 15.77
C PHE A 391 0.47 -10.98 15.71
N VAL A 392 0.27 -11.75 16.77
CA VAL A 392 -0.76 -12.79 16.88
C VAL A 392 -1.41 -12.87 18.27
N ALA A 393 -0.87 -12.15 19.26
CA ALA A 393 -1.30 -12.18 20.64
C ALA A 393 -1.92 -10.83 21.08
N ALA A 394 -2.57 -10.86 22.25
CA ALA A 394 -3.26 -9.69 22.79
C ALA A 394 -2.34 -8.79 23.62
N THR A 395 -1.22 -9.32 24.14
CA THR A 395 -0.24 -8.57 24.93
C THR A 395 1.18 -8.77 24.45
N VAL A 396 2.07 -7.80 24.66
CA VAL A 396 3.51 -7.86 24.32
C VAL A 396 4.18 -9.11 24.92
N ARG A 397 3.88 -9.44 26.17
CA ARG A 397 4.39 -10.63 26.86
C ARG A 397 3.96 -11.92 26.16
N GLN A 398 2.66 -12.05 25.86
CA GLN A 398 2.14 -13.21 25.15
C GLN A 398 2.70 -13.31 23.72
N GLU A 399 2.95 -12.15 23.10
CA GLU A 399 3.51 -12.02 21.77
C GLU A 399 4.94 -12.58 21.73
N LEU A 400 5.81 -12.20 22.67
CA LEU A 400 7.17 -12.73 22.80
C LEU A 400 7.18 -14.23 23.12
N ALA A 401 6.23 -14.70 23.92
CA ALA A 401 6.16 -16.10 24.32
C ALA A 401 5.63 -17.05 23.22
N ALA A 402 4.96 -16.53 22.19
CA ALA A 402 4.27 -17.36 21.19
C ALA A 402 5.23 -18.29 20.43
N GLY A 403 6.39 -17.78 20.02
CA GLY A 403 7.43 -18.56 19.31
C GLY A 403 8.04 -19.65 20.20
N PRO A 404 8.63 -19.30 21.36
CA PRO A 404 9.19 -20.27 22.31
C PRO A 404 8.20 -21.38 22.71
N ARG A 405 6.94 -21.04 22.96
CA ARG A 405 5.89 -22.04 23.27
C ARG A 405 5.61 -22.96 22.10
N ALA A 406 5.58 -22.43 20.87
CA ALA A 406 5.41 -23.25 19.67
C ALA A 406 6.58 -24.22 19.46
N LEU A 407 7.79 -23.83 19.89
CA LEU A 407 8.98 -24.68 19.89
C LEU A 407 9.02 -25.69 21.06
N GLY A 408 8.12 -25.58 22.03
CA GLY A 408 8.09 -26.46 23.21
C GLY A 408 9.25 -26.21 24.18
N ARG A 409 9.77 -24.97 24.24
CA ARG A 409 10.81 -24.59 25.20
C ARG A 409 10.27 -24.65 26.64
N ALA A 410 11.14 -24.99 27.58
CA ALA A 410 10.79 -25.07 29.00
C ALA A 410 11.02 -23.75 29.75
N ASP A 411 11.88 -22.88 29.23
CA ASP A 411 12.36 -21.62 29.80
C ASP A 411 11.64 -20.39 29.22
N VAL A 412 10.38 -20.54 28.81
CA VAL A 412 9.65 -19.51 28.06
C VAL A 412 9.55 -18.22 28.86
N GLU A 413 9.11 -18.29 30.11
CA GLU A 413 8.89 -17.13 30.96
C GLU A 413 10.21 -16.37 31.20
N ASP A 414 11.29 -17.06 31.55
CA ASP A 414 12.61 -16.46 31.76
C ASP A 414 13.17 -15.83 30.48
N GLN A 415 12.98 -16.47 29.32
CA GLN A 415 13.34 -15.90 28.03
C GLN A 415 12.55 -14.64 27.71
N VAL A 416 11.26 -14.62 28.02
CA VAL A 416 10.40 -13.47 27.76
C VAL A 416 10.80 -12.27 28.61
N GLU A 417 11.06 -12.45 29.90
CA GLU A 417 11.54 -11.34 30.75
C GLU A 417 12.90 -10.83 30.26
N ARG A 418 13.85 -11.71 29.93
CA ARG A 418 15.13 -11.30 29.35
C ARG A 418 14.97 -10.48 28.09
N VAL A 419 14.10 -10.90 27.17
CA VAL A 419 13.85 -10.16 25.91
C VAL A 419 13.13 -8.84 26.15
N LEU A 420 12.21 -8.77 27.13
CA LEU A 420 11.54 -7.53 27.52
C LEU A 420 12.54 -6.51 28.06
N ASP A 421 13.45 -6.95 28.93
CA ASP A 421 14.49 -6.10 29.51
C ASP A 421 15.51 -5.66 28.45
N ASP A 422 16.03 -6.61 27.66
CA ASP A 422 17.00 -6.36 26.59
C ASP A 422 16.49 -5.35 25.54
N LEU A 423 15.17 -5.26 25.34
CA LEU A 423 14.55 -4.37 24.37
C LEU A 423 13.89 -3.14 24.99
N GLY A 424 13.97 -2.97 26.32
CA GLY A 424 13.34 -1.88 27.05
C GLY A 424 11.81 -1.88 26.94
N LEU A 425 11.19 -3.05 26.79
CA LEU A 425 9.74 -3.22 26.61
C LEU A 425 9.03 -3.72 27.88
N ALA A 426 9.74 -3.90 29.00
CA ALA A 426 9.17 -4.40 30.26
C ALA A 426 7.95 -3.60 30.74
N HIS A 427 7.99 -2.26 30.63
CA HIS A 427 6.87 -1.38 30.99
C HIS A 427 5.63 -1.51 30.09
N LEU A 428 5.77 -2.17 28.93
CA LEU A 428 4.71 -2.41 27.94
C LEU A 428 4.29 -3.88 27.91
N ALA A 429 4.77 -4.72 28.83
CA ALA A 429 4.57 -6.16 28.79
C ALA A 429 3.09 -6.58 28.64
N ASP A 430 2.18 -5.86 29.27
CA ASP A 430 0.73 -6.15 29.24
C ASP A 430 -0.03 -5.28 28.23
N ALA A 431 0.65 -4.36 27.53
CA ALA A 431 0.06 -3.54 26.49
C ALA A 431 -0.26 -4.38 25.24
N ASN A 432 -1.20 -3.90 24.43
CA ASN A 432 -1.51 -4.54 23.16
C ASN A 432 -0.43 -4.23 22.10
N PRO A 433 0.11 -5.23 21.36
CA PRO A 433 1.11 -4.99 20.32
C PRO A 433 0.71 -3.94 19.28
N PHE A 434 -0.58 -3.82 18.97
CA PHE A 434 -1.10 -2.89 17.97
C PHE A 434 -1.28 -1.46 18.49
N THR A 435 -1.20 -1.23 19.81
CA THR A 435 -1.27 0.11 20.41
C THR A 435 0.11 0.76 20.58
N LEU A 436 1.17 -0.03 20.40
CA LEU A 436 2.56 0.42 20.47
C LEU A 436 2.90 1.43 19.36
N SER A 437 3.86 2.31 19.61
CA SER A 437 4.47 3.17 18.59
C SER A 437 5.22 2.34 17.54
N GLY A 438 5.46 2.89 16.34
CA GLY A 438 6.15 2.16 15.27
C GLY A 438 7.54 1.65 15.66
N GLY A 439 8.30 2.41 16.45
CA GLY A 439 9.61 1.99 16.96
C GLY A 439 9.51 0.87 18.00
N GLU A 440 8.53 0.94 18.92
CA GLU A 440 8.24 -0.13 19.88
C GLU A 440 7.77 -1.40 19.19
N GLN A 441 6.90 -1.28 18.18
CA GLN A 441 6.47 -2.41 17.35
C GLN A 441 7.67 -3.07 16.65
N ARG A 442 8.62 -2.28 16.12
CA ARG A 442 9.83 -2.81 15.49
C ARG A 442 10.70 -3.57 16.50
N ARG A 443 10.93 -3.00 17.69
CA ARG A 443 11.64 -3.68 18.78
C ARG A 443 10.94 -4.98 19.17
N LEU A 444 9.62 -4.96 19.36
CA LEU A 444 8.83 -6.16 19.65
C LEU A 444 8.97 -7.20 18.55
N ALA A 445 8.84 -6.82 17.28
CA ALA A 445 9.01 -7.73 16.15
C ALA A 445 10.38 -8.43 16.15
N ILE A 446 11.47 -7.67 16.38
CA ILE A 446 12.80 -8.26 16.57
C ILE A 446 12.79 -9.20 17.78
N GLY A 447 12.26 -8.78 18.91
CA GLY A 447 12.15 -9.59 20.13
C GLY A 447 11.42 -10.91 19.93
N THR A 448 10.32 -10.93 19.17
CA THR A 448 9.58 -12.17 18.90
C THR A 448 10.40 -13.21 18.16
N VAL A 449 11.39 -12.76 17.38
CA VAL A 449 12.32 -13.62 16.64
C VAL A 449 13.48 -14.03 17.54
N LEU A 450 14.04 -13.10 18.32
CA LEU A 450 15.12 -13.37 19.26
C LEU A 450 14.72 -14.34 20.38
N ALA A 451 13.46 -14.32 20.81
CA ALA A 451 12.96 -15.25 21.81
C ALA A 451 13.09 -16.72 21.37
N ALA A 452 13.11 -16.99 20.05
CA ALA A 452 13.31 -18.33 19.51
C ALA A 452 14.79 -18.77 19.47
N GLU A 453 15.74 -17.88 19.80
CA GLU A 453 17.19 -18.09 19.76
C GLU A 453 17.72 -18.68 18.43
N PRO A 454 17.53 -18.01 17.29
CA PRO A 454 17.97 -18.51 15.99
C PRO A 454 19.48 -18.34 15.76
N ASP A 455 20.08 -19.27 15.02
CA ASP A 455 21.47 -19.20 14.55
C ASP A 455 21.66 -18.22 13.40
N VAL A 456 20.61 -18.00 12.60
CA VAL A 456 20.58 -17.06 11.47
C VAL A 456 19.40 -16.11 11.63
N LEU A 457 19.64 -14.81 11.50
CA LEU A 457 18.64 -13.77 11.54
C LEU A 457 18.57 -13.05 10.19
N VAL A 458 17.42 -13.10 9.52
CA VAL A 458 17.16 -12.38 8.27
C VAL A 458 16.23 -11.20 8.56
N LEU A 459 16.65 -9.98 8.24
CA LEU A 459 15.86 -8.76 8.46
C LEU A 459 15.62 -8.03 7.15
N ASP A 460 14.37 -7.65 6.90
CA ASP A 460 13.98 -6.82 5.76
C ASP A 460 13.72 -5.37 6.23
N GLU A 461 14.63 -4.47 5.86
CA GLU A 461 14.64 -3.04 6.22
C GLU A 461 14.50 -2.76 7.74
N PRO A 462 15.41 -3.30 8.58
CA PRO A 462 15.27 -3.24 10.04
C PRO A 462 15.29 -1.83 10.64
N THR A 463 15.90 -0.87 9.94
CA THR A 463 16.13 0.51 10.42
C THR A 463 15.33 1.57 9.67
N SER A 464 14.45 1.17 8.74
CA SER A 464 13.69 2.14 7.94
C SER A 464 12.69 2.95 8.78
N GLY A 465 12.60 4.25 8.49
CA GLY A 465 11.65 5.18 9.14
C GLY A 465 11.84 5.32 10.65
N GLN A 466 13.07 5.10 11.16
CA GLN A 466 13.36 5.22 12.59
C GLN A 466 14.11 6.52 12.89
N ASP A 467 13.78 7.11 14.03
CA ASP A 467 14.65 8.10 14.67
C ASP A 467 16.01 7.47 15.03
N ARG A 468 17.01 8.32 15.22
CA ARG A 468 18.40 7.94 15.49
C ARG A 468 18.55 7.12 16.77
N ALA A 469 17.79 7.42 17.82
CA ALA A 469 17.91 6.71 19.10
C ALA A 469 17.41 5.27 18.97
N THR A 470 16.25 5.09 18.34
CA THR A 470 15.66 3.78 18.05
C THR A 470 16.53 3.01 17.07
N TRP A 471 17.06 3.69 16.04
CA TRP A 471 18.01 3.13 15.10
C TRP A 471 19.26 2.59 15.82
N GLN A 472 19.85 3.37 16.71
CA GLN A 472 21.05 3.00 17.45
C GLN A 472 20.80 1.76 18.32
N ALA A 473 19.69 1.73 19.05
CA ALA A 473 19.29 0.58 19.86
C ALA A 473 19.15 -0.71 19.03
N VAL A 474 18.54 -0.63 17.84
CA VAL A 474 18.42 -1.78 16.92
C VAL A 474 19.80 -2.22 16.43
N VAL A 475 20.62 -1.28 15.96
CA VAL A 475 21.93 -1.58 15.37
C VAL A 475 22.91 -2.15 16.39
N ASP A 476 22.98 -1.59 17.59
CA ASP A 476 23.81 -2.12 18.68
C ASP A 476 23.39 -3.54 19.06
N ARG A 477 22.08 -3.81 19.07
CA ARG A 477 21.60 -5.16 19.35
C ARG A 477 21.96 -6.16 18.25
N LEU A 478 21.83 -5.77 16.98
CA LEU A 478 22.26 -6.61 15.85
C LEU A 478 23.76 -6.89 15.91
N GLY A 479 24.55 -5.89 16.30
CA GLY A 479 26.00 -6.03 16.52
C GLY A 479 26.32 -7.01 17.63
N ALA A 480 25.68 -6.87 18.80
CA ALA A 480 25.84 -7.79 19.93
C ALA A 480 25.45 -9.23 19.58
N LEU A 481 24.38 -9.44 18.81
CA LEU A 481 23.97 -10.77 18.33
C LEU A 481 25.00 -11.37 17.37
N ALA A 482 25.52 -10.56 16.44
CA ALA A 482 26.58 -10.99 15.54
C ALA A 482 27.85 -11.37 16.32
N ASP A 483 28.22 -10.60 17.33
CA ASP A 483 29.37 -10.87 18.19
C ASP A 483 29.16 -12.10 19.08
N ALA A 484 27.92 -12.39 19.50
CA ALA A 484 27.55 -13.65 20.15
C ALA A 484 27.52 -14.87 19.20
N GLY A 485 27.71 -14.66 17.90
CA GLY A 485 27.82 -15.71 16.89
C GLY A 485 26.55 -15.96 16.08
N THR A 486 25.48 -15.18 16.22
CA THR A 486 24.33 -15.25 15.29
C THR A 486 24.75 -14.70 13.93
N ALA A 487 24.45 -15.39 12.84
CA ALA A 487 24.65 -14.82 11.51
C ALA A 487 23.52 -13.83 11.19
N VAL A 488 23.83 -12.63 10.74
CA VAL A 488 22.83 -11.60 10.43
C VAL A 488 22.81 -11.34 8.93
N VAL A 489 21.65 -11.40 8.30
CA VAL A 489 21.42 -11.00 6.92
C VAL A 489 20.46 -9.82 6.93
N ALA A 490 20.95 -8.63 6.58
CA ALA A 490 20.16 -7.41 6.56
C ALA A 490 19.90 -6.99 5.10
N VAL A 491 18.66 -7.11 4.64
CA VAL A 491 18.22 -6.46 3.41
C VAL A 491 18.00 -4.99 3.74
N THR A 492 18.81 -4.09 3.15
CA THR A 492 18.70 -2.67 3.46
C THR A 492 19.26 -1.75 2.36
N HIS A 493 18.85 -0.49 2.40
CA HIS A 493 19.50 0.62 1.70
C HIS A 493 20.26 1.57 2.65
N ASP A 494 20.26 1.28 3.95
CA ASP A 494 20.84 2.11 5.00
C ASP A 494 22.36 1.94 5.09
N ARG A 495 23.08 2.93 4.55
CA ARG A 495 24.55 2.96 4.57
C ARG A 495 25.13 3.12 5.95
N ASP A 496 24.40 3.77 6.87
CA ASP A 496 24.85 3.94 8.24
C ASP A 496 24.81 2.59 8.97
N LEU A 497 23.82 1.73 8.68
CA LEU A 497 23.74 0.38 9.26
C LEU A 497 24.88 -0.49 8.76
N VAL A 498 25.11 -0.50 7.43
CA VAL A 498 26.21 -1.25 6.81
C VAL A 498 27.56 -0.83 7.40
N ARG A 499 27.75 0.48 7.61
CA ARG A 499 28.95 1.05 8.20
C ARG A 499 29.11 0.65 9.67
N ALA A 500 28.08 0.83 10.49
CA ALA A 500 28.13 0.59 11.93
C ALA A 500 28.33 -0.90 12.28
N LEU A 501 27.73 -1.81 11.50
CA LEU A 501 27.87 -3.26 11.70
C LEU A 501 29.10 -3.88 11.03
N GLU A 502 29.84 -3.09 10.24
CA GLU A 502 30.94 -3.57 9.41
C GLU A 502 30.51 -4.75 8.54
N ALA A 503 29.38 -4.60 7.85
CA ALA A 503 28.75 -5.68 7.12
C ALA A 503 29.48 -5.98 5.80
N ASP A 504 29.58 -7.26 5.46
CA ASP A 504 29.93 -7.73 4.11
C ASP A 504 28.76 -7.38 3.18
N GLU A 505 29.01 -6.79 2.01
CA GLU A 505 27.93 -6.27 1.14
C GLU A 505 27.82 -7.03 -0.18
N VAL A 506 26.58 -7.43 -0.49
CA VAL A 506 26.15 -8.00 -1.76
C VAL A 506 25.18 -7.03 -2.43
N VAL A 507 25.56 -6.51 -3.60
CA VAL A 507 24.74 -5.57 -4.36
C VAL A 507 23.96 -6.33 -5.44
N LEU A 508 22.64 -6.32 -5.33
CA LEU A 508 21.74 -6.83 -6.36
C LEU A 508 21.52 -5.77 -7.43
N GLY A 509 21.89 -6.10 -8.66
CA GLY A 509 21.61 -5.29 -9.85
C GLY A 509 20.64 -5.98 -10.82
N PRO A 510 20.13 -5.25 -11.82
CA PRO A 510 19.26 -5.82 -12.85
C PRO A 510 19.91 -6.96 -13.66
N GLU A 511 21.25 -6.95 -13.76
CA GLU A 511 22.04 -7.96 -14.50
C GLU A 511 22.62 -9.06 -13.59
N GLY A 512 22.24 -9.12 -12.31
CA GLY A 512 22.72 -10.11 -11.36
C GLY A 512 23.43 -9.52 -10.14
N VAL A 513 24.19 -10.35 -9.44
CA VAL A 513 24.89 -9.98 -8.19
C VAL A 513 26.30 -9.49 -8.46
N ARG A 514 26.69 -8.39 -7.81
CA ARG A 514 28.08 -7.96 -7.72
C ARG A 514 28.52 -7.90 -6.25
N PRO A 515 29.61 -8.59 -5.86
CA PRO A 515 30.20 -8.36 -4.55
C PRO A 515 30.74 -6.93 -4.50
N ALA A 516 30.43 -6.19 -3.43
CA ALA A 516 31.10 -4.92 -3.18
C ALA A 516 32.51 -5.24 -2.66
N GLY A 517 33.56 -4.80 -3.36
CA GLY A 517 34.94 -4.96 -2.88
C GLY A 517 35.13 -4.31 -1.50
N PRO A 518 36.07 -4.78 -0.67
CA PRO A 518 36.33 -4.19 0.63
C PRO A 518 36.90 -2.77 0.45
N GLY A 519 36.08 -1.76 0.73
CA GLY A 519 36.47 -0.35 0.72
C GLY A 519 36.03 0.40 -0.54
N GLY A 520 34.86 1.04 -0.46
CA GLY A 520 34.53 2.18 -1.31
C GLY A 520 35.40 3.38 -0.91
N LEU A 521 36.65 3.41 -1.38
CA LEU A 521 37.51 4.59 -1.41
C LEU A 521 38.21 4.59 -2.77
N ARG A 522 38.16 5.75 -3.44
CA ARG A 522 38.65 6.02 -4.80
C ARG A 522 40.04 5.41 -5.05
N PRO A 523 40.35 4.97 -6.28
CA PRO A 523 41.74 4.66 -6.64
C PRO A 523 42.55 5.95 -6.69
N THR A 524 43.42 6.16 -5.69
CA THR A 524 44.60 7.03 -5.82
C THR A 524 45.70 6.21 -6.49
N GLY A 525 45.95 6.46 -7.77
CA GLY A 525 47.18 6.04 -8.45
C GLY A 525 48.25 7.13 -8.40
N PRO A 526 49.55 6.80 -8.31
CA PRO A 526 50.63 7.77 -8.29
C PRO A 526 51.05 8.17 -9.71
N GLY A 527 51.31 9.48 -9.91
CA GLY A 527 52.29 9.99 -10.87
C GLY A 527 51.97 9.88 -12.37
N THR A 528 51.51 10.98 -12.96
CA THR A 528 52.28 11.70 -13.99
C THR A 528 51.71 13.11 -14.09
N ALA A 529 52.56 14.09 -13.80
CA ALA A 529 52.33 15.45 -14.20
C ALA A 529 52.55 15.54 -15.71
N ASP A 530 51.54 16.02 -16.43
CA ASP A 530 51.72 16.98 -17.51
C ASP A 530 50.36 17.61 -17.82
N GLY A 531 50.36 18.94 -17.97
CA GLY A 531 49.16 19.72 -18.16
C GLY A 531 48.48 19.45 -19.49
N VAL A 532 47.20 19.82 -19.55
CA VAL A 532 46.64 20.76 -20.53
C VAL A 532 45.22 21.07 -20.06
N VAL A 533 44.98 22.36 -19.83
CA VAL A 533 43.66 22.95 -19.76
C VAL A 533 43.10 22.91 -21.18
N ALA A 534 42.04 22.12 -21.41
CA ALA A 534 41.26 22.20 -22.63
C ALA A 534 39.77 22.11 -22.30
N ASP A 535 39.16 23.28 -22.40
CA ASP A 535 37.75 23.54 -22.62
C ASP A 535 37.15 22.56 -23.64
N VAL A 536 36.11 21.83 -23.23
CA VAL A 536 35.10 21.27 -24.14
C VAL A 536 33.74 21.46 -23.48
N ALA A 537 33.21 22.67 -23.61
CA ALA A 537 31.78 22.86 -23.79
C ALA A 537 31.32 21.98 -24.97
N GLY A 538 30.75 20.82 -24.64
CA GLY A 538 30.19 19.86 -25.59
C GLY A 538 28.79 19.48 -25.13
N ASP A 539 27.82 20.22 -25.67
CA ASP A 539 26.37 20.05 -25.52
C ASP A 539 25.96 18.60 -25.86
N ALA A 540 25.82 17.75 -24.85
CA ALA A 540 25.37 16.36 -25.00
C ALA A 540 24.06 16.17 -24.24
N ARG A 541 22.97 16.63 -24.85
CA ARG A 541 21.62 16.21 -24.48
C ARG A 541 21.49 14.69 -24.69
N PRO A 542 20.92 13.92 -23.76
CA PRO A 542 20.63 12.52 -24.00
C PRO A 542 19.55 12.40 -25.07
N VAL A 543 19.88 11.72 -26.17
CA VAL A 543 18.93 11.35 -27.23
C VAL A 543 18.06 10.20 -26.72
N VAL A 544 16.81 10.52 -26.40
CA VAL A 544 15.72 9.58 -26.09
C VAL A 544 15.08 9.10 -27.40
N PRO A 545 14.68 7.83 -27.56
CA PRO A 545 13.94 7.40 -28.76
C PRO A 545 12.60 8.13 -28.82
N GLY A 546 12.48 9.03 -29.79
CA GLY A 546 11.30 9.86 -29.99
C GLY A 546 10.05 9.03 -30.27
N THR A 547 8.96 9.42 -29.61
CA THR A 547 7.60 9.14 -30.07
C THR A 547 7.45 9.68 -31.49
N ALA A 548 7.04 8.82 -32.42
CA ALA A 548 6.80 9.21 -33.80
C ALA A 548 5.61 10.20 -33.87
N ALA A 549 5.92 11.50 -33.94
CA ALA A 549 4.99 12.56 -34.30
C ALA A 549 5.13 12.84 -35.80
N ASP A 550 4.02 12.77 -36.54
CA ASP A 550 3.97 13.22 -37.94
C ASP A 550 4.04 14.76 -38.00
N ALA A 551 4.68 15.27 -39.05
CA ALA A 551 5.14 16.66 -39.26
C ALA A 551 4.02 17.71 -39.43
N ARG A 552 2.82 17.48 -38.87
CA ARG A 552 1.67 18.40 -38.95
C ARG A 552 0.93 18.63 -37.63
N GLY A 553 1.49 18.24 -36.49
CA GLY A 553 0.95 18.59 -35.17
C GLY A 553 -0.48 18.08 -34.88
N ARG A 554 -0.95 17.05 -35.61
CA ARG A 554 -2.23 16.41 -35.32
C ARG A 554 -2.01 15.27 -34.35
N SER A 555 -2.69 15.31 -33.21
CA SER A 555 -2.76 14.20 -32.26
C SER A 555 -3.18 12.94 -33.01
N VAL A 556 -2.27 11.95 -33.09
CA VAL A 556 -2.64 10.62 -33.57
C VAL A 556 -3.63 10.05 -32.55
N PRO A 557 -4.91 9.82 -32.91
CA PRO A 557 -5.83 9.21 -31.98
C PRO A 557 -5.31 7.81 -31.64
N PRO A 558 -5.36 7.39 -30.37
CA PRO A 558 -4.92 6.04 -30.01
C PRO A 558 -5.69 5.03 -30.86
N VAL A 559 -4.97 4.13 -31.51
CA VAL A 559 -5.54 3.04 -32.30
C VAL A 559 -6.46 2.24 -31.37
N ARG A 560 -7.77 2.46 -31.48
CA ARG A 560 -8.77 1.71 -30.72
C ARG A 560 -8.74 0.26 -31.22
N PRO A 561 -8.44 -0.74 -30.37
CA PRO A 561 -8.58 -2.13 -30.77
C PRO A 561 -10.05 -2.40 -31.11
N ARG A 562 -10.33 -2.84 -32.33
CA ARG A 562 -11.69 -3.17 -32.82
C ARG A 562 -12.31 -4.29 -31.96
N GLY A 563 -13.38 -4.00 -31.22
CA GLY A 563 -14.21 -4.90 -30.40
C GLY A 563 -15.16 -4.11 -29.49
N ILE A 564 -15.99 -4.76 -28.65
CA ILE A 564 -16.89 -4.10 -27.65
C ILE A 564 -16.09 -3.42 -26.49
N ARG A 565 -14.79 -3.16 -26.69
CA ARG A 565 -14.00 -2.34 -25.78
C ARG A 565 -14.46 -0.89 -25.95
N GLY A 566 -15.21 -0.38 -24.97
CA GLY A 566 -15.65 1.01 -24.94
C GLY A 566 -17.13 1.23 -24.62
N VAL A 567 -17.92 0.17 -24.41
CA VAL A 567 -19.28 0.33 -23.87
C VAL A 567 -19.21 0.66 -22.38
N GLN A 568 -19.98 1.66 -21.95
CA GLN A 568 -20.05 2.04 -20.54
C GLN A 568 -20.49 0.86 -19.65
N PRO A 569 -19.81 0.60 -18.52
CA PRO A 569 -20.18 -0.48 -17.61
C PRO A 569 -21.62 -0.40 -17.07
N VAL A 570 -22.16 0.82 -16.94
CA VAL A 570 -23.56 1.04 -16.55
C VAL A 570 -24.54 0.45 -17.56
N ALA A 571 -24.22 0.44 -18.86
CA ALA A 571 -25.08 -0.19 -19.86
C ALA A 571 -25.14 -1.70 -19.66
N SER A 572 -23.99 -2.34 -19.39
CA SER A 572 -23.93 -3.75 -19.01
C SER A 572 -24.72 -4.03 -17.73
N LEU A 573 -24.61 -3.17 -16.72
CA LEU A 573 -25.38 -3.29 -15.47
C LEU A 573 -26.89 -3.25 -15.73
N LEU A 574 -27.37 -2.23 -16.45
CA LEU A 574 -28.79 -2.06 -16.77
C LEU A 574 -29.33 -3.23 -17.60
N GLY A 575 -28.57 -3.68 -18.61
CA GLY A 575 -28.97 -4.80 -19.45
C GLY A 575 -29.04 -6.12 -18.69
N VAL A 576 -28.06 -6.41 -17.83
CA VAL A 576 -28.06 -7.62 -16.98
C VAL A 576 -29.19 -7.58 -15.96
N LEU A 577 -29.47 -6.42 -15.34
CA LEU A 577 -30.60 -6.26 -14.42
C LEU A 577 -31.94 -6.47 -15.14
N ALA A 578 -32.10 -5.93 -16.36
CA ALA A 578 -33.32 -6.09 -17.13
C ALA A 578 -33.54 -7.55 -17.57
N LEU A 579 -32.50 -8.21 -18.07
CA LEU A 579 -32.53 -9.64 -18.39
C LEU A 579 -32.84 -10.48 -17.15
N GLY A 580 -32.18 -10.19 -16.03
CA GLY A 580 -32.41 -10.84 -14.75
C GLY A 580 -33.85 -10.71 -14.27
N LEU A 581 -34.44 -9.52 -14.36
CA LEU A 581 -35.84 -9.29 -14.01
C LEU A 581 -36.79 -10.11 -14.88
N LEU A 582 -36.57 -10.15 -16.20
CA LEU A 582 -37.39 -10.95 -17.12
C LEU A 582 -37.29 -12.45 -16.82
N LEU A 583 -36.09 -12.95 -16.49
CA LEU A 583 -35.88 -14.35 -16.15
C LEU A 583 -36.40 -14.73 -14.75
N VAL A 584 -36.36 -13.81 -13.79
CA VAL A 584 -36.90 -14.05 -12.44
C VAL A 584 -38.43 -14.10 -12.44
N LEU A 585 -39.08 -13.30 -13.28
CA LEU A 585 -40.54 -13.34 -13.49
C LEU A 585 -41.02 -14.61 -14.21
N SER A 586 -40.11 -15.46 -14.69
CA SER A 586 -40.39 -16.67 -15.45
C SER A 586 -39.97 -17.91 -14.68
N LEU A 587 -40.93 -18.71 -14.22
CA LEU A 587 -40.69 -19.91 -13.40
C LEU A 587 -40.47 -21.21 -14.21
N ASP A 588 -40.22 -21.14 -15.51
CA ASP A 588 -40.16 -22.31 -16.40
C ASP A 588 -38.76 -22.65 -16.98
N VAL A 589 -38.59 -23.91 -17.38
CA VAL A 589 -37.33 -24.44 -17.95
C VAL A 589 -37.06 -23.87 -19.35
N VAL A 590 -38.12 -23.63 -20.14
CA VAL A 590 -38.00 -23.26 -21.56
C VAL A 590 -37.41 -21.87 -21.70
N SER A 591 -37.93 -20.89 -20.99
CA SER A 591 -37.40 -19.52 -20.99
C SER A 591 -35.92 -19.47 -20.58
N ALA A 592 -35.57 -20.15 -19.48
CA ALA A 592 -34.21 -20.20 -18.96
C ALA A 592 -33.24 -20.88 -19.94
N ALA A 593 -33.66 -21.98 -20.56
CA ALA A 593 -32.85 -22.69 -21.56
C ALA A 593 -32.64 -21.86 -22.83
N VAL A 594 -33.69 -21.19 -23.33
CA VAL A 594 -33.61 -20.32 -24.52
C VAL A 594 -32.70 -19.13 -24.25
N ALA A 595 -32.80 -18.50 -23.08
CA ALA A 595 -31.93 -17.39 -22.71
C ALA A 595 -30.46 -17.82 -22.67
N LEU A 596 -30.17 -18.92 -21.96
CA LEU A 596 -28.83 -19.45 -21.85
C LEU A 596 -28.24 -19.85 -23.21
N LEU A 597 -29.05 -20.42 -24.11
CA LEU A 597 -28.62 -20.75 -25.47
C LEU A 597 -28.23 -19.50 -26.27
N LEU A 598 -29.07 -18.46 -26.24
CA LEU A 598 -28.80 -17.19 -26.91
C LEU A 598 -27.56 -16.50 -26.34
N GLU A 599 -27.40 -16.52 -25.01
CA GLU A 599 -26.20 -16.00 -24.34
C GLU A 599 -24.94 -16.74 -24.79
N VAL A 600 -24.95 -18.07 -24.77
CA VAL A 600 -23.81 -18.90 -25.19
C VAL A 600 -23.44 -18.64 -26.65
N LEU A 601 -24.43 -18.44 -27.53
CA LEU A 601 -24.20 -18.09 -28.93
C LEU A 601 -23.55 -16.71 -29.10
N LEU A 602 -23.85 -15.77 -28.19
CA LEU A 602 -23.31 -14.40 -28.22
C LEU A 602 -21.96 -14.25 -27.49
N LEU A 603 -21.60 -15.16 -26.58
CA LEU A 603 -20.34 -15.13 -25.83
C LEU A 603 -19.07 -14.94 -26.71
N PRO A 604 -18.93 -15.57 -27.89
CA PRO A 604 -17.76 -15.37 -28.74
C PRO A 604 -17.54 -13.91 -29.18
N LEU A 605 -18.61 -13.11 -29.28
CA LEU A 605 -18.52 -11.68 -29.65
C LEU A 605 -17.79 -10.85 -28.59
N LEU A 606 -17.79 -11.29 -27.32
CA LEU A 606 -17.08 -10.62 -26.23
C LEU A 606 -15.56 -10.85 -26.29
N ARG A 607 -15.10 -11.82 -27.10
CA ARG A 607 -13.68 -12.19 -27.30
C ARG A 607 -12.95 -12.41 -25.98
N ILE A 608 -13.60 -13.06 -25.01
CA ILE A 608 -13.02 -13.42 -23.72
C ILE A 608 -12.30 -14.77 -23.89
N PRO A 609 -11.07 -14.96 -23.37
CA PRO A 609 -10.41 -16.26 -23.44
C PRO A 609 -11.25 -17.29 -22.68
N TRP A 610 -11.50 -18.44 -23.30
CA TRP A 610 -12.28 -19.53 -22.68
C TRP A 610 -11.80 -19.89 -21.27
N ARG A 611 -10.47 -19.95 -21.07
CA ARG A 611 -9.86 -20.20 -19.74
C ARG A 611 -10.26 -19.15 -18.70
N THR A 612 -10.30 -17.87 -19.09
CA THR A 612 -10.69 -16.78 -18.19
C THR A 612 -12.16 -16.86 -17.83
N LEU A 613 -13.02 -17.16 -18.82
CA LEU A 613 -14.45 -17.31 -18.59
C LEU A 613 -14.71 -18.47 -17.61
N LEU A 614 -14.16 -19.66 -17.87
CA LEU A 614 -14.29 -20.82 -17.00
C LEU A 614 -13.83 -20.58 -15.56
N LEU A 615 -12.66 -19.97 -15.37
CA LEU A 615 -12.13 -19.70 -14.03
C LEU A 615 -13.00 -18.70 -13.26
N ARG A 616 -13.63 -17.75 -13.96
CA ARG A 616 -14.47 -16.70 -13.35
C ARG A 616 -15.89 -17.16 -13.10
N THR A 617 -16.42 -18.08 -13.92
CA THR A 617 -17.72 -18.72 -13.71
C THR A 617 -17.65 -19.92 -12.77
N ALA A 618 -16.45 -20.41 -12.41
CA ALA A 618 -16.27 -21.55 -11.52
C ALA A 618 -17.10 -21.50 -10.21
N PRO A 619 -17.16 -20.36 -9.47
CA PRO A 619 -18.01 -20.26 -8.28
C PRO A 619 -19.51 -20.41 -8.60
N LEU A 620 -19.96 -19.83 -9.72
CA LEU A 620 -21.34 -19.95 -10.18
C LEU A 620 -21.66 -21.40 -10.56
N THR A 621 -20.77 -22.06 -11.30
CA THR A 621 -20.95 -23.47 -11.68
C THR A 621 -20.90 -24.43 -10.49
N ALA A 622 -20.24 -24.05 -9.39
CA ALA A 622 -20.25 -24.81 -8.14
C ALA A 622 -21.54 -24.56 -7.32
N ALA A 623 -22.05 -23.32 -7.34
CA ALA A 623 -23.28 -22.96 -6.63
C ALA A 623 -24.54 -23.55 -7.28
N VAL A 624 -24.60 -23.62 -8.61
CA VAL A 624 -25.78 -24.07 -9.36
C VAL A 624 -26.22 -25.50 -8.97
N PRO A 625 -25.36 -26.53 -8.94
CA PRO A 625 -25.74 -27.86 -8.48
C PRO A 625 -26.22 -27.88 -7.04
N LEU A 626 -25.61 -27.07 -6.15
CA LEU A 626 -26.01 -26.99 -4.75
C LEU A 626 -27.43 -26.43 -4.62
N THR A 627 -27.75 -25.37 -5.36
CA THR A 627 -29.10 -24.79 -5.43
C THR A 627 -30.09 -25.79 -6.05
N ALA A 628 -29.71 -26.47 -7.13
CA ALA A 628 -30.55 -27.46 -7.80
C ALA A 628 -30.89 -28.63 -6.86
N VAL A 629 -29.89 -29.18 -6.16
CA VAL A 629 -30.10 -30.28 -5.19
C VAL A 629 -30.97 -29.80 -4.03
N SER A 630 -30.73 -28.60 -3.49
CA SER A 630 -31.57 -28.05 -2.42
C SER A 630 -33.05 -27.93 -2.84
N ILE A 631 -33.32 -27.46 -4.06
CA ILE A 631 -34.69 -27.34 -4.59
C ILE A 631 -35.28 -28.71 -4.94
N ALA A 632 -34.48 -29.66 -5.42
CA ALA A 632 -34.97 -31.01 -5.70
C ALA A 632 -35.44 -31.72 -4.42
N LEU A 633 -34.76 -31.49 -3.29
CA LEU A 633 -35.04 -32.12 -2.00
C LEU A 633 -36.17 -31.45 -1.21
N TYR A 634 -36.32 -30.11 -1.31
CA TYR A 634 -37.25 -29.30 -0.50
C TYR A 634 -38.25 -28.46 -1.31
N GLY A 635 -38.25 -28.58 -2.64
CA GLY A 635 -39.19 -27.90 -3.52
C GLY A 635 -40.63 -28.35 -3.27
N ARG A 636 -41.60 -27.54 -3.71
CA ARG A 636 -43.02 -27.88 -3.54
C ARG A 636 -43.32 -29.20 -4.25
N PRO A 637 -43.83 -30.23 -3.54
CA PRO A 637 -44.14 -31.52 -4.15
C PRO A 637 -45.29 -31.38 -5.16
N SER A 638 -45.08 -31.86 -6.38
CA SER A 638 -46.14 -32.02 -7.38
C SER A 638 -45.74 -33.08 -8.41
N GLY A 639 -46.73 -33.80 -8.96
CA GLY A 639 -46.49 -34.89 -9.91
C GLY A 639 -46.10 -36.21 -9.24
N ARG A 640 -45.43 -37.11 -9.97
CA ARG A 640 -45.03 -38.43 -9.45
C ARG A 640 -43.92 -38.28 -8.43
N GLU A 641 -44.03 -39.01 -7.33
CA GLU A 641 -43.00 -39.11 -6.29
C GLU A 641 -41.96 -40.17 -6.69
N TRP A 642 -40.69 -39.78 -6.68
CA TRP A 642 -39.56 -40.65 -6.99
C TRP A 642 -38.83 -41.11 -5.72
N PHE A 643 -38.88 -40.29 -4.68
CA PHE A 643 -38.18 -40.52 -3.41
C PHE A 643 -38.89 -39.76 -2.28
N ASP A 644 -39.22 -40.46 -1.20
CA ASP A 644 -39.81 -39.88 0.01
C ASP A 644 -39.05 -40.41 1.24
N LEU A 645 -38.47 -39.48 2.00
CA LEU A 645 -37.78 -39.76 3.26
C LEU A 645 -38.24 -38.76 4.34
N GLY A 646 -39.56 -38.63 4.48
CA GLY A 646 -40.25 -37.89 5.55
C GLY A 646 -40.17 -36.37 5.40
N PHE A 647 -38.97 -35.81 5.59
CA PHE A 647 -38.69 -34.38 5.45
C PHE A 647 -38.17 -34.00 4.05
N VAL A 648 -37.86 -34.99 3.22
CA VAL A 648 -37.34 -34.83 1.85
C VAL A 648 -38.26 -35.57 0.89
N ARG A 649 -38.86 -34.84 -0.06
CA ARG A 649 -39.68 -35.42 -1.12
C ARG A 649 -39.21 -34.93 -2.47
N VAL A 650 -38.74 -35.87 -3.30
CA VAL A 650 -38.33 -35.60 -4.68
C VAL A 650 -39.46 -36.02 -5.60
N THR A 651 -40.04 -35.07 -6.31
CA THR A 651 -41.16 -35.27 -7.23
C THR A 651 -40.81 -34.73 -8.62
N ASP A 652 -41.61 -35.07 -9.63
CA ASP A 652 -41.46 -34.50 -10.99
C ASP A 652 -41.37 -32.96 -10.95
N GLY A 653 -42.28 -32.32 -10.20
CA GLY A 653 -42.31 -30.87 -10.05
C GLY A 653 -41.12 -30.29 -9.28
N SER A 654 -40.60 -30.99 -8.26
CA SER A 654 -39.41 -30.50 -7.55
C SER A 654 -38.15 -30.61 -8.43
N LEU A 655 -38.07 -31.64 -9.28
CA LEU A 655 -37.00 -31.81 -10.27
C LEU A 655 -37.11 -30.79 -11.42
N GLU A 656 -38.32 -30.54 -11.94
CA GLU A 656 -38.57 -29.52 -12.96
C GLU A 656 -38.19 -28.12 -12.45
N LEU A 657 -38.63 -27.78 -11.23
CA LEU A 657 -38.30 -26.51 -10.59
C LEU A 657 -36.80 -26.37 -10.28
N ALA A 658 -36.15 -27.46 -9.87
CA ALA A 658 -34.70 -27.50 -9.65
C ALA A 658 -33.93 -27.22 -10.94
N LEU A 659 -34.32 -27.86 -12.04
CA LEU A 659 -33.71 -27.65 -13.35
C LEU A 659 -33.97 -26.22 -13.87
N ALA A 660 -35.21 -25.73 -13.78
CA ALA A 660 -35.57 -24.37 -14.18
C ALA A 660 -34.75 -23.34 -13.41
N THR A 661 -34.61 -23.52 -12.09
CA THR A 661 -33.84 -22.60 -11.25
C THR A 661 -32.35 -22.70 -11.52
N ALA A 662 -31.80 -23.90 -11.74
CA ALA A 662 -30.40 -24.09 -12.10
C ALA A 662 -30.04 -23.35 -13.40
N LEU A 663 -30.87 -23.52 -14.43
CA LEU A 663 -30.70 -22.84 -15.72
C LEU A 663 -30.90 -21.32 -15.59
N ARG A 664 -31.84 -20.87 -14.74
CA ARG A 664 -32.06 -19.43 -14.48
C ARG A 664 -30.86 -18.81 -13.79
N VAL A 665 -30.31 -19.45 -12.76
CA VAL A 665 -29.10 -18.96 -12.06
C VAL A 665 -27.93 -18.85 -13.06
N LEU A 666 -27.80 -19.80 -13.99
CA LEU A 666 -26.83 -19.70 -15.08
C LEU A 666 -27.15 -18.55 -16.04
N GLY A 667 -28.40 -18.41 -16.51
CA GLY A 667 -28.81 -17.36 -17.45
C GLY A 667 -28.69 -15.95 -16.86
N VAL A 668 -28.88 -15.77 -15.55
CA VAL A 668 -28.64 -14.48 -14.89
C VAL A 668 -27.16 -14.27 -14.61
N GLY A 669 -26.47 -15.29 -14.09
CA GLY A 669 -25.09 -15.17 -13.61
C GLY A 669 -24.04 -15.13 -14.72
N LEU A 670 -24.22 -15.88 -15.81
CA LEU A 670 -23.26 -15.97 -16.91
C LEU A 670 -23.03 -14.63 -17.63
N PRO A 671 -24.06 -13.88 -18.08
CA PRO A 671 -23.86 -12.58 -18.72
C PRO A 671 -23.34 -11.55 -17.72
N ALA A 672 -23.76 -11.61 -16.45
CA ALA A 672 -23.21 -10.76 -15.40
C ALA A 672 -21.69 -10.94 -15.25
N ILE A 673 -21.21 -12.19 -15.15
CA ILE A 673 -19.78 -12.48 -15.04
C ILE A 673 -19.06 -12.12 -16.34
N ALA A 674 -19.60 -12.52 -17.49
CA ALA A 674 -18.95 -12.31 -18.79
C ALA A 674 -18.77 -10.83 -19.13
N LEU A 675 -19.79 -10.00 -18.88
CA LEU A 675 -19.73 -8.57 -19.19
C LEU A 675 -18.86 -7.78 -18.21
N PHE A 676 -18.79 -8.17 -16.94
CA PHE A 676 -18.00 -7.46 -15.93
C PHE A 676 -16.54 -7.92 -15.81
N VAL A 677 -16.15 -9.05 -16.42
CA VAL A 677 -14.78 -9.60 -16.27
C VAL A 677 -13.67 -8.67 -16.77
N ARG A 678 -13.99 -7.71 -17.64
CA ARG A 678 -13.05 -6.73 -18.21
C ARG A 678 -13.36 -5.28 -17.81
N VAL A 679 -14.35 -5.07 -16.94
CA VAL A 679 -14.75 -3.73 -16.50
C VAL A 679 -13.71 -3.21 -15.50
N ASP A 680 -13.20 -2.01 -15.73
CA ASP A 680 -12.44 -1.27 -14.71
C ASP A 680 -13.43 -0.77 -13.64
N PRO A 681 -13.19 -1.05 -12.35
CA PRO A 681 -14.03 -0.53 -11.26
C PRO A 681 -14.18 0.99 -11.29
N THR A 682 -13.16 1.71 -11.75
CA THR A 682 -13.15 3.18 -11.88
C THR A 682 -14.15 3.64 -12.95
N ASP A 683 -14.20 2.96 -14.10
CA ASP A 683 -15.16 3.29 -15.17
C ASP A 683 -16.61 3.01 -14.73
N LEU A 684 -16.83 1.97 -13.92
CA LEU A 684 -18.14 1.68 -13.34
C LEU A 684 -18.54 2.75 -12.31
N ALA A 685 -17.62 3.13 -11.43
CA ALA A 685 -17.81 4.19 -10.45
C ALA A 685 -18.14 5.54 -11.12
N ASP A 686 -17.35 5.93 -12.11
CA ASP A 686 -17.57 7.13 -12.93
C ASP A 686 -18.96 7.11 -13.57
N GLY A 687 -19.34 5.98 -14.18
CA GLY A 687 -20.66 5.82 -14.78
C GLY A 687 -21.81 5.91 -13.77
N LEU A 688 -21.67 5.27 -12.61
CA LEU A 688 -22.67 5.31 -11.53
C LEU A 688 -22.90 6.74 -11.03
N ALA A 689 -21.83 7.51 -10.86
CA ALA A 689 -21.91 8.88 -10.38
C ALA A 689 -22.37 9.88 -11.48
N GLN A 690 -21.89 9.74 -12.71
CA GLN A 690 -22.20 10.68 -13.80
C GLN A 690 -23.55 10.41 -14.48
N LEU A 691 -23.86 9.14 -14.77
CA LEU A 691 -25.05 8.76 -15.53
C LEU A 691 -26.24 8.47 -14.63
N LEU A 692 -26.04 7.69 -13.55
CA LEU A 692 -27.10 7.37 -12.59
C LEU A 692 -27.21 8.39 -11.45
N ARG A 693 -26.35 9.43 -11.44
CA ARG A 693 -26.36 10.54 -10.48
C ARG A 693 -26.29 10.10 -9.02
N LEU A 694 -25.66 8.96 -8.75
CA LEU A 694 -25.41 8.53 -7.37
C LEU A 694 -24.43 9.50 -6.67
N PRO A 695 -24.56 9.71 -5.35
CA PRO A 695 -23.64 10.59 -4.62
C PRO A 695 -22.18 10.15 -4.80
N ALA A 696 -21.35 11.02 -5.37
CA ALA A 696 -19.95 10.69 -5.70
C ALA A 696 -19.16 10.21 -4.47
N ARG A 697 -19.45 10.76 -3.29
CA ARG A 697 -18.80 10.35 -2.04
C ARG A 697 -19.02 8.86 -1.73
N PHE A 698 -20.24 8.38 -1.90
CA PHE A 698 -20.59 6.97 -1.67
C PHE A 698 -19.93 6.06 -2.71
N VAL A 699 -20.00 6.46 -3.99
CA VAL A 699 -19.47 5.65 -5.10
C VAL A 699 -17.94 5.53 -5.04
N LEU A 700 -17.23 6.63 -4.76
CA LEU A 700 -15.76 6.63 -4.64
C LEU A 700 -15.29 5.89 -3.38
N GLY A 701 -16.05 5.99 -2.28
CA GLY A 701 -15.81 5.17 -1.08
C GLY A 701 -15.96 3.67 -1.35
N ALA A 702 -17.01 3.28 -2.10
CA ALA A 702 -17.20 1.89 -2.51
C ALA A 702 -16.09 1.40 -3.46
N LEU A 703 -15.63 2.25 -4.40
CA LEU A 703 -14.50 1.95 -5.28
C LEU A 703 -13.21 1.71 -4.48
N ALA A 704 -12.92 2.58 -3.52
CA ALA A 704 -11.81 2.44 -2.59
C ALA A 704 -11.87 1.10 -1.83
N ALA A 705 -13.04 0.74 -1.29
CA ALA A 705 -13.26 -0.53 -0.60
C ALA A 705 -13.06 -1.75 -1.52
N VAL A 706 -13.59 -1.72 -2.75
CA VAL A 706 -13.37 -2.80 -3.74
C VAL A 706 -11.89 -2.97 -4.02
N ARG A 707 -11.13 -1.88 -4.16
CA ARG A 707 -9.69 -1.99 -4.39
C ARG A 707 -8.96 -2.61 -3.19
N MET A 708 -9.31 -2.23 -1.96
CA MET A 708 -8.71 -2.80 -0.76
C MET A 708 -8.78 -4.32 -0.74
N THR A 709 -9.87 -4.92 -1.23
CA THR A 709 -9.99 -6.39 -1.31
C THR A 709 -8.86 -7.05 -2.11
N THR A 710 -8.32 -6.38 -3.12
CA THR A 710 -7.21 -6.91 -3.92
C THR A 710 -5.88 -6.89 -3.15
N LEU A 711 -5.70 -5.90 -2.27
CA LEU A 711 -4.53 -5.77 -1.40
C LEU A 711 -4.53 -6.83 -0.29
N LEU A 712 -5.70 -7.16 0.27
CA LEU A 712 -5.86 -8.19 1.30
C LEU A 712 -5.29 -9.56 0.89
N GLY A 713 -5.29 -9.87 -0.41
CA GLY A 713 -4.69 -11.11 -0.91
C GLY A 713 -3.15 -11.14 -0.79
N GLY A 714 -2.50 -9.98 -0.82
CA GLY A 714 -1.08 -9.80 -0.52
C GLY A 714 -0.80 -9.96 0.97
N ASP A 715 -1.55 -9.25 1.79
CA ASP A 715 -1.45 -9.29 3.26
C ASP A 715 -1.64 -10.73 3.77
N TRP A 716 -2.58 -11.48 3.21
CA TRP A 716 -2.78 -12.89 3.55
C TRP A 716 -1.54 -13.76 3.29
N ARG A 717 -0.80 -13.51 2.20
CA ARG A 717 0.44 -14.24 1.90
C ARG A 717 1.55 -13.85 2.88
N GLN A 718 1.67 -12.57 3.21
CA GLN A 718 2.65 -12.08 4.19
C GLN A 718 2.36 -12.66 5.59
N LEU A 719 1.11 -12.62 6.06
CA LEU A 719 0.68 -13.23 7.32
C LEU A 719 0.98 -14.74 7.38
N ARG A 720 0.79 -15.45 6.26
CA ARG A 720 1.14 -16.88 6.17
C ARG A 720 2.64 -17.12 6.32
N SER A 721 3.47 -16.31 5.66
CA SER A 721 4.94 -16.38 5.77
C SER A 721 5.40 -16.03 7.19
N ALA A 722 4.86 -14.97 7.79
CA ALA A 722 5.19 -14.56 9.17
C ALA A 722 4.88 -15.65 10.19
N ARG A 723 3.70 -16.28 10.09
CA ARG A 723 3.35 -17.41 10.96
C ARG A 723 4.24 -18.63 10.76
N ARG A 724 4.71 -18.87 9.52
CA ARG A 724 5.64 -19.96 9.26
C ARG A 724 7.02 -19.68 9.84
N ALA A 725 7.52 -18.45 9.71
CA ALA A 725 8.78 -18.02 10.31
C ALA A 725 8.78 -18.16 11.84
N ARG A 726 7.61 -18.08 12.47
CA ARG A 726 7.45 -18.14 13.93
C ARG A 726 7.04 -19.51 14.48
N GLY A 727 6.98 -20.55 13.65
CA GLY A 727 6.59 -21.90 14.09
C GLY A 727 5.08 -22.08 14.36
N LEU A 728 4.27 -21.08 14.00
CA LEU A 728 2.82 -21.05 14.24
C LEU A 728 2.02 -21.61 13.06
N ALA A 729 2.70 -22.02 11.98
CA ALA A 729 2.07 -22.55 10.78
C ALA A 729 1.87 -24.06 10.80
N ASP A 730 2.00 -24.74 11.93
CA ASP A 730 1.70 -26.18 12.05
C ASP A 730 0.44 -26.48 12.89
N THR A 731 -0.27 -25.44 13.35
CA THR A 731 -1.52 -25.59 14.13
C THR A 731 -2.72 -26.01 13.24
N GLY A 732 -3.77 -26.60 13.85
CA GLY A 732 -4.98 -27.04 13.14
C GLY A 732 -5.60 -25.97 12.22
N ARG A 733 -6.16 -26.42 11.07
CA ARG A 733 -6.61 -25.55 9.97
C ARG A 733 -7.63 -24.47 10.39
N LEU A 734 -8.56 -24.81 11.29
CA LEU A 734 -9.62 -23.90 11.74
C LEU A 734 -9.09 -22.75 12.60
N ARG A 735 -8.32 -23.05 13.67
CA ARG A 735 -7.74 -22.04 14.56
C ARG A 735 -6.80 -21.10 13.81
N ARG A 736 -6.06 -21.64 12.82
CA ARG A 736 -5.22 -20.85 11.92
C ARG A 736 -6.05 -19.92 11.04
N GLY A 737 -7.13 -20.42 10.44
CA GLY A 737 -8.03 -19.62 9.61
C GLY A 737 -8.64 -18.44 10.37
N ALA A 738 -9.19 -18.71 11.56
CA ALA A 738 -9.82 -17.68 12.40
C ALA A 738 -8.82 -16.59 12.83
N SER A 739 -7.64 -16.99 13.31
CA SER A 739 -6.62 -16.00 13.70
C SER A 739 -6.05 -15.23 12.51
N MET A 740 -5.94 -15.82 11.30
CA MET A 740 -5.54 -15.08 10.09
C MET A 740 -6.62 -14.09 9.67
N ALA A 741 -7.89 -14.47 9.75
CA ALA A 741 -9.02 -13.60 9.43
C ALA A 741 -9.10 -12.39 10.38
N PHE A 742 -8.89 -12.60 11.68
CA PHE A 742 -8.85 -11.50 12.65
C PHE A 742 -7.70 -10.52 12.37
N ALA A 743 -6.48 -11.02 12.17
CA ALA A 743 -5.35 -10.16 11.83
C ALA A 743 -5.59 -9.36 10.53
N LEU A 744 -6.16 -10.02 9.51
CA LEU A 744 -6.51 -9.37 8.25
C LEU A 744 -7.60 -8.30 8.44
N LEU A 745 -8.58 -8.52 9.33
CA LEU A 745 -9.61 -7.54 9.66
C LEU A 745 -9.01 -6.28 10.29
N VAL A 746 -8.07 -6.44 11.25
CA VAL A 746 -7.38 -5.31 11.89
C VAL A 746 -6.60 -4.50 10.87
N VAL A 747 -5.82 -5.16 10.00
CA VAL A 747 -5.08 -4.50 8.91
C VAL A 747 -6.02 -3.77 7.95
N ALA A 748 -7.14 -4.40 7.59
CA ALA A 748 -8.14 -3.81 6.69
C ALA A 748 -8.77 -2.55 7.27
N LEU A 749 -9.17 -2.57 8.54
CA LEU A 749 -9.79 -1.42 9.23
C LEU A 749 -8.82 -0.23 9.29
N ARG A 750 -7.56 -0.47 9.68
CA ARG A 750 -6.56 0.59 9.76
C ARG A 750 -6.25 1.20 8.40
N ARG A 751 -6.06 0.36 7.37
CA ARG A 751 -5.83 0.82 6.00
C ARG A 751 -7.03 1.62 5.48
N ALA A 752 -8.26 1.24 5.85
CA ALA A 752 -9.48 1.99 5.51
C ALA A 752 -9.44 3.42 6.06
N THR A 753 -9.06 3.58 7.34
CA THR A 753 -8.89 4.90 7.96
C THR A 753 -7.80 5.71 7.25
N THR A 754 -6.63 5.13 6.98
CA THR A 754 -5.55 5.85 6.28
C THR A 754 -5.94 6.27 4.86
N LEU A 755 -6.67 5.42 4.13
CA LEU A 755 -7.16 5.75 2.79
C LEU A 755 -8.19 6.88 2.82
N ALA A 756 -9.06 6.92 3.82
CA ALA A 756 -10.02 8.01 3.99
C ALA A 756 -9.29 9.35 4.22
N VAL A 757 -8.30 9.37 5.12
CA VAL A 757 -7.41 10.52 5.35
C VAL A 757 -6.70 10.95 4.05
N ALA A 758 -6.22 10.00 3.25
CA ALA A 758 -5.57 10.29 1.97
C ALA A 758 -6.51 10.84 0.89
N MET A 759 -7.78 10.44 0.92
CA MET A 759 -8.79 11.00 0.04
C MET A 759 -9.08 12.45 0.45
N GLU A 760 -9.29 12.68 1.75
CA GLU A 760 -9.58 14.00 2.31
C GLU A 760 -8.44 15.01 2.11
N SER A 761 -7.19 14.57 2.23
CA SER A 761 -6.02 15.42 1.97
C SER A 761 -5.92 15.86 0.51
N ARG A 762 -6.59 15.14 -0.39
CA ARG A 762 -6.71 15.47 -1.82
C ARG A 762 -8.05 16.11 -2.15
N GLY A 763 -8.58 16.87 -1.21
CA GLY A 763 -9.80 17.67 -1.37
C GLY A 763 -11.08 16.84 -1.43
N PHE A 764 -11.07 15.54 -1.12
CA PHE A 764 -12.32 14.80 -1.03
C PHE A 764 -13.21 15.41 0.05
N GLY A 765 -14.40 15.86 -0.34
CA GLY A 765 -15.30 16.60 0.54
C GLY A 765 -15.12 18.12 0.52
N ALA A 766 -14.24 18.67 -0.33
CA ALA A 766 -14.09 20.10 -0.53
C ALA A 766 -15.40 20.79 -0.95
N PRO A 767 -15.59 22.07 -0.57
CA PRO A 767 -16.76 22.84 -0.99
C PRO A 767 -16.74 23.04 -2.51
N GLY A 768 -17.89 22.83 -3.15
CA GLY A 768 -18.05 22.99 -4.60
C GLY A 768 -18.43 21.71 -5.32
N ARG A 769 -18.49 21.79 -6.66
CA ARG A 769 -18.90 20.68 -7.52
C ARG A 769 -17.69 19.98 -8.10
N ARG A 770 -17.53 18.69 -7.78
CA ARG A 770 -16.52 17.82 -8.36
C ARG A 770 -16.63 17.76 -9.90
N THR A 771 -15.51 17.94 -10.60
CA THR A 771 -15.39 17.72 -12.05
C THR A 771 -15.01 16.28 -12.37
N TRP A 772 -14.97 15.91 -13.66
CA TRP A 772 -14.61 14.55 -14.11
C TRP A 772 -13.62 14.65 -15.26
N ALA A 773 -12.42 14.08 -15.07
CA ALA A 773 -11.37 14.05 -16.07
C ALA A 773 -11.76 13.15 -17.25
N ARG A 774 -12.46 12.04 -16.97
CA ARG A 774 -13.06 11.13 -17.97
C ARG A 774 -14.59 11.24 -17.95
N PRO A 775 -15.21 11.74 -19.03
CA PRO A 775 -16.66 11.79 -19.12
C PRO A 775 -17.24 10.40 -19.42
N ALA A 776 -18.20 9.96 -18.61
CA ALA A 776 -19.04 8.82 -18.94
C ALA A 776 -20.07 9.24 -20.00
N ARG A 777 -20.14 8.51 -21.13
CA ARG A 777 -21.04 8.83 -22.24
C ARG A 777 -21.95 7.66 -22.53
N PHE A 778 -23.27 7.90 -22.56
CA PHE A 778 -24.24 6.89 -22.95
C PHE A 778 -24.77 7.21 -24.36
N GLY A 779 -24.46 6.34 -25.34
CA GLY A 779 -24.81 6.56 -26.74
C GLY A 779 -25.40 5.32 -27.42
N GLY A 780 -25.33 5.30 -28.75
CA GLY A 780 -25.87 4.20 -29.57
C GLY A 780 -25.33 2.81 -29.20
N PRO A 781 -24.01 2.62 -29.04
CA PRO A 781 -23.45 1.33 -28.62
C PRO A 781 -23.96 0.84 -27.26
N GLU A 782 -24.13 1.74 -26.29
CA GLU A 782 -24.69 1.43 -24.97
C GLU A 782 -26.15 0.99 -25.08
N TRP A 783 -26.98 1.72 -25.84
CA TRP A 783 -28.36 1.32 -26.10
C TRP A 783 -28.47 -0.01 -26.83
N ALA A 784 -27.59 -0.28 -27.79
CA ALA A 784 -27.55 -1.56 -28.50
C ALA A 784 -27.24 -2.72 -27.55
N MET A 785 -26.30 -2.55 -26.61
CA MET A 785 -26.00 -3.56 -25.58
C MET A 785 -27.23 -3.87 -24.71
N VAL A 786 -27.89 -2.83 -24.20
CA VAL A 786 -29.12 -3.00 -23.39
C VAL A 786 -30.22 -3.68 -24.20
N ALA A 787 -30.43 -3.25 -25.45
CA ALA A 787 -31.45 -3.81 -26.33
C ALA A 787 -31.20 -5.29 -26.66
N VAL A 788 -29.94 -5.70 -26.85
CA VAL A 788 -29.59 -7.11 -27.05
C VAL A 788 -29.96 -7.94 -25.82
N LEU A 789 -29.59 -7.50 -24.61
CA LEU A 789 -29.87 -8.25 -23.37
C LEU A 789 -31.38 -8.29 -23.06
N VAL A 790 -32.10 -7.19 -23.26
CA VAL A 790 -33.57 -7.16 -23.16
C VAL A 790 -34.20 -8.06 -24.23
N GLY A 791 -33.68 -8.06 -25.45
CA GLY A 791 -34.13 -8.89 -26.55
C GLY A 791 -34.00 -10.39 -26.26
N ILE A 792 -32.89 -10.82 -25.63
CA ILE A 792 -32.72 -12.20 -25.15
C ILE A 792 -33.86 -12.56 -24.19
N GLY A 793 -34.08 -11.75 -23.16
CA GLY A 793 -35.15 -12.02 -22.18
C GLY A 793 -36.54 -12.03 -22.82
N ALA A 794 -36.83 -11.08 -23.70
CA ALA A 794 -38.13 -10.99 -24.38
C ALA A 794 -38.40 -12.20 -25.30
N VAL A 795 -37.40 -12.64 -26.08
CA VAL A 795 -37.50 -13.83 -26.93
C VAL A 795 -37.73 -15.07 -26.06
N SER A 796 -36.98 -15.22 -24.97
CA SER A 796 -37.14 -16.35 -24.04
C SER A 796 -38.54 -16.42 -23.42
N VAL A 797 -39.09 -15.29 -22.98
CA VAL A 797 -40.47 -15.19 -22.47
C VAL A 797 -41.48 -15.54 -23.57
N ALA A 798 -41.31 -15.00 -24.78
CA ALA A 798 -42.21 -15.26 -25.90
C ALA A 798 -42.23 -16.74 -26.30
N VAL A 799 -41.08 -17.41 -26.33
CA VAL A 799 -41.00 -18.86 -26.60
C VAL A 799 -41.69 -19.66 -25.50
N ALA A 800 -41.51 -19.31 -24.23
CA ALA A 800 -42.19 -19.99 -23.12
C ALA A 800 -43.71 -19.80 -23.14
N VAL A 801 -44.20 -18.61 -23.49
CA VAL A 801 -45.64 -18.35 -23.67
C VAL A 801 -46.18 -19.15 -24.86
N GLY A 802 -45.48 -19.15 -25.99
CA GLY A 802 -45.87 -19.91 -27.19
C GLY A 802 -45.85 -21.43 -26.96
N ALA A 803 -44.96 -21.93 -26.11
CA ALA A 803 -44.91 -23.33 -25.69
C ALA A 803 -45.93 -23.68 -24.60
N GLY A 804 -46.66 -22.70 -24.05
CA GLY A 804 -47.61 -22.90 -22.95
C GLY A 804 -46.95 -23.26 -21.61
N THR A 805 -45.65 -23.04 -21.48
CA THR A 805 -44.88 -23.37 -20.26
C THR A 805 -44.74 -22.21 -19.29
N TRP A 806 -45.13 -20.99 -19.70
CA TRP A 806 -45.02 -19.78 -18.90
C TRP A 806 -45.76 -19.87 -17.56
N ARG A 807 -45.03 -19.69 -16.46
CA ARG A 807 -45.55 -19.60 -15.09
C ARG A 807 -44.93 -18.38 -14.41
N VAL A 808 -45.75 -17.52 -13.80
CA VAL A 808 -45.32 -16.34 -13.04
C VAL A 808 -45.09 -16.69 -11.59
#